data_AF-A0A957QF94-F1
#
_entry.id   AF-A0A957QF94-F1
#
_cell.length_a   1.000
_cell.length_b   1.000
_cell.length_c   1.000
_cell.angle_alpha   90.00
_cell.angle_beta   90.00
_cell.angle_gamma   90.00
#
_symmetry.space_group_name_H-M   'P 1'
#
loop_
_entity.id
_entity.type
_entity.pdbx_description
1 polymer ?
#
loop_
_entity_poly.entity_id
_entity_poly.type
_entity_poly.pdbx_seq_one_letter_code
_entity_poly.pdbx_strand_id
1 'polypeptide(L)'
;MTQRTVDFRYAPPRTWTCIGRPDDPFKTLIDERGRLLYDFQRQGARYGTFRFGRVVSFAVHSAAQPLTVTQETESARAPIVVTRIAYPHATLTLRAAGHQHDGGLRTDIVLWQIDIADGREEIVSGLWLDIQGETARFAPAGRAPSAFVYAHAPEDMPQWRGLDDLFAVHADVPPTAVGRAPFLVSTAPLQVASAFDHGPSSGLRTEFAFIHGDAPYRGALCFPQNHSQVEGIDLAWAEDALAAERRFWNGYKLLPDTLSIPDDGIMEMLTACARNILQAREIKDGLPEFQVGPTVYRGLWIIDGYFFLEAAQFMDRPQEAWRGIDALLRRVRPNGAIEERSLDTKDTGLALATIVRQCELMHDSERLRELWPTLRRAVDYVRSLHEDACQLPEDDPAHGLLPASFANGGLGGIRAEYTTVLWMMVGVQAVARAAIRLGLTDEADEINAFFTKLYTALREHAERDQRVRADGVRFLPMLKPGSGAHHWIHNFPGDPLPWEQVNPGTGTWAFAHAVYPGQLFAPDDPLLQDFCQLLDHLDDAEGIPAATGWLPFEALWSYAASFYAHVWLYVGRPDKAVDYLYAFANHASPTRVWREEQSLAAVGLDQQIGDMPHNWASAEFIRLVRNLLVFERGDVLELLPGLPAEWIVAGRALSIATPTPHGTVHLSLTVGEDNTGDLHVKIDGPPTAQAIRVRIHRPRAPGFRLRALTVQDEVIDLSAPSVRDVDVVDVLIGGR
;
A
#
# COMPACT_ATOMS: atom_id res chain seq x y z
N MET A 1 8.55 13.91 -26.07
CA MET A 1 8.45 13.00 -24.91
C MET A 1 7.28 12.08 -25.18
N THR A 2 7.45 10.77 -24.96
CA THR A 2 6.34 9.82 -24.94
C THR A 2 5.42 10.16 -23.77
N GLN A 3 4.11 10.25 -24.01
CA GLN A 3 3.12 10.51 -22.98
C GLN A 3 3.15 9.36 -21.95
N ARG A 4 3.32 9.68 -20.67
CA ARG A 4 3.26 8.68 -19.60
C ARG A 4 1.80 8.30 -19.32
N THR A 5 1.54 7.02 -19.13
CA THR A 5 0.20 6.47 -18.89
C THR A 5 0.23 5.36 -17.87
N VAL A 6 -0.86 5.20 -17.12
CA VAL A 6 -1.10 4.04 -16.25
C VAL A 6 -1.75 2.93 -17.06
N ASP A 7 -1.06 1.81 -17.24
CA ASP A 7 -1.51 0.65 -18.02
C ASP A 7 -1.21 -0.71 -17.38
N PHE A 8 -0.65 -0.74 -16.16
CA PHE A 8 -0.45 -1.95 -15.36
C PHE A 8 0.43 -3.02 -16.04
N ARG A 9 1.30 -2.62 -16.97
CA ARG A 9 2.14 -3.55 -17.77
C ARG A 9 3.07 -4.44 -16.95
N TYR A 10 3.37 -4.07 -15.69
CA TYR A 10 4.21 -4.82 -14.77
C TYR A 10 3.43 -5.36 -13.56
N ALA A 11 2.11 -5.52 -13.70
CA ALA A 11 1.27 -6.10 -12.66
C ALA A 11 1.79 -7.49 -12.22
N PRO A 12 1.74 -7.83 -10.92
CA PRO A 12 2.11 -9.15 -10.45
C PRO A 12 1.21 -10.23 -11.07
N PRO A 13 1.73 -11.43 -11.38
CA PRO A 13 0.95 -12.50 -11.99
C PRO A 13 -0.10 -13.10 -11.04
N ARG A 14 0.14 -13.03 -9.71
CA ARG A 14 -0.87 -13.41 -8.70
C ARG A 14 -1.32 -12.17 -7.96
N THR A 15 -2.61 -11.89 -8.02
CA THR A 15 -3.18 -10.67 -7.46
C THR A 15 -4.30 -10.96 -6.51
N TRP A 16 -4.39 -10.27 -5.37
CA TRP A 16 -5.53 -10.38 -4.46
C TRP A 16 -6.13 -9.03 -4.16
N THR A 17 -7.46 -8.93 -4.21
CA THR A 17 -8.22 -7.70 -3.98
C THR A 17 -9.20 -7.88 -2.83
N CYS A 18 -9.16 -7.00 -1.83
CA CYS A 18 -10.12 -7.00 -0.73
C CYS A 18 -11.46 -6.41 -1.18
N ILE A 19 -12.58 -7.06 -0.83
CA ILE A 19 -13.94 -6.61 -1.18
C ILE A 19 -14.72 -6.04 0.02
N GLY A 20 -14.13 -6.05 1.21
CA GLY A 20 -14.78 -5.59 2.44
C GLY A 20 -14.91 -4.08 2.53
N ARG A 21 -15.87 -3.60 3.33
CA ARG A 21 -15.99 -2.19 3.75
C ARG A 21 -14.83 -1.77 4.68
N PRO A 22 -14.66 -0.47 4.97
CA PRO A 22 -13.74 -0.05 6.02
C PRO A 22 -14.05 -0.77 7.34
N ASP A 23 -12.99 -1.18 8.05
CA ASP A 23 -13.08 -1.89 9.34
C ASP A 23 -13.76 -3.29 9.30
N ASP A 24 -14.06 -3.83 8.11
CA ASP A 24 -14.62 -5.18 7.96
C ASP A 24 -13.65 -6.24 8.51
N PRO A 25 -14.01 -7.07 9.52
CA PRO A 25 -13.10 -8.03 10.11
C PRO A 25 -12.89 -9.31 9.27
N PHE A 26 -13.72 -9.58 8.27
CA PHE A 26 -13.64 -10.80 7.47
C PHE A 26 -12.53 -10.73 6.42
N LYS A 27 -12.28 -9.54 5.88
CA LYS A 27 -11.22 -9.25 4.90
C LYS A 27 -11.19 -10.25 3.72
N THR A 28 -12.36 -10.62 3.19
CA THR A 28 -12.49 -11.52 2.03
C THR A 28 -11.68 -11.00 0.84
N LEU A 29 -10.93 -11.88 0.20
CA LEU A 29 -10.09 -11.56 -0.96
C LEU A 29 -10.60 -12.25 -2.22
N ILE A 30 -10.41 -11.59 -3.36
CA ILE A 30 -10.64 -12.12 -4.70
C ILE A 30 -9.30 -12.22 -5.41
N ASP A 31 -8.98 -13.40 -5.95
CA ASP A 31 -7.74 -13.58 -6.69
C ASP A 31 -7.83 -13.28 -8.18
N GLU A 32 -6.73 -13.38 -8.92
CA GLU A 32 -6.66 -13.08 -10.35
C GLU A 32 -7.60 -13.93 -11.23
N ARG A 33 -8.14 -15.02 -10.70
CA ARG A 33 -9.08 -15.94 -11.37
C ARG A 33 -10.53 -15.73 -10.93
N GLY A 34 -10.79 -14.73 -10.08
CA GLY A 34 -12.11 -14.46 -9.52
C GLY A 34 -12.51 -15.39 -8.37
N ARG A 35 -11.57 -16.16 -7.81
CA ARG A 35 -11.85 -17.08 -6.69
C ARG A 35 -12.00 -16.31 -5.39
N LEU A 36 -12.92 -16.75 -4.54
CA LEU A 36 -13.06 -16.21 -3.18
C LEU A 36 -12.06 -16.91 -2.27
N LEU A 37 -11.22 -16.15 -1.57
CA LEU A 37 -10.22 -16.65 -0.64
C LEU A 37 -10.60 -16.25 0.80
N TYR A 38 -10.69 -17.24 1.68
CA TYR A 38 -11.07 -17.06 3.09
C TYR A 38 -10.07 -17.69 4.05
N ASP A 39 -10.10 -17.22 5.29
CA ASP A 39 -9.33 -17.76 6.43
C ASP A 39 -7.85 -17.87 6.10
N PHE A 40 -7.22 -16.74 5.80
CA PHE A 40 -5.79 -16.69 5.56
C PHE A 40 -5.02 -17.24 6.76
N GLN A 41 -4.07 -18.15 6.50
CA GLN A 41 -3.22 -18.76 7.50
C GLN A 41 -1.76 -18.76 7.04
N ARG A 42 -0.89 -18.17 7.87
CA ARG A 42 0.56 -18.27 7.69
C ARG A 42 1.08 -19.59 8.26
N GLN A 43 1.96 -20.28 7.53
CA GLN A 43 2.61 -21.49 8.04
C GLN A 43 3.86 -21.13 8.87
N GLY A 44 3.68 -21.04 10.19
CA GLY A 44 4.76 -20.76 11.13
C GLY A 44 5.37 -19.36 10.97
N ALA A 45 6.69 -19.25 11.09
CA ALA A 45 7.45 -18.00 10.96
C ALA A 45 7.96 -17.74 9.52
N ARG A 46 7.58 -18.56 8.53
CA ARG A 46 8.02 -18.39 7.13
C ARG A 46 7.16 -17.34 6.42
N TYR A 47 7.76 -16.20 6.06
CA TYR A 47 7.05 -15.08 5.42
C TYR A 47 6.48 -15.42 4.03
N GLY A 48 7.08 -16.36 3.29
CA GLY A 48 6.62 -16.78 1.96
C GLY A 48 5.74 -18.04 1.93
N THR A 49 5.29 -18.56 3.09
CA THR A 49 4.48 -19.80 3.12
C THR A 49 3.15 -19.58 3.82
N PHE A 50 2.07 -19.67 3.06
CA PHE A 50 0.71 -19.42 3.52
C PHE A 50 -0.29 -20.31 2.80
N ARG A 51 -1.52 -20.34 3.32
CA ARG A 51 -2.67 -20.99 2.70
C ARG A 51 -3.96 -20.26 3.05
N PHE A 52 -5.03 -20.59 2.33
CA PHE A 52 -6.38 -20.18 2.66
C PHE A 52 -7.16 -21.40 3.14
N GLY A 53 -7.86 -21.26 4.27
CA GLY A 53 -8.65 -22.36 4.84
C GLY A 53 -9.82 -22.78 3.95
N ARG A 54 -10.35 -21.83 3.16
CA ARG A 54 -11.39 -22.08 2.14
C ARG A 54 -11.11 -21.31 0.87
N VAL A 55 -11.34 -21.96 -0.27
CA VAL A 55 -11.27 -21.36 -1.61
C VAL A 55 -12.51 -21.73 -2.41
N VAL A 56 -13.22 -20.74 -2.94
CA VAL A 56 -14.37 -20.94 -3.83
C VAL A 56 -13.96 -20.58 -5.24
N SER A 57 -14.02 -21.55 -6.15
CA SER A 57 -13.64 -21.39 -7.55
C SER A 57 -14.85 -21.50 -8.46
N PHE A 58 -14.80 -20.82 -9.62
CA PHE A 58 -15.90 -20.72 -10.56
C PHE A 58 -15.43 -21.06 -11.97
N ALA A 59 -16.28 -21.73 -12.73
CA ALA A 59 -16.06 -22.04 -14.13
C ALA A 59 -17.39 -22.12 -14.88
N VAL A 60 -17.34 -21.97 -16.20
CA VAL A 60 -18.42 -22.45 -17.08
C VAL A 60 -18.31 -23.97 -17.19
N HIS A 61 -19.43 -24.68 -17.19
CA HIS A 61 -19.43 -26.10 -17.50
C HIS A 61 -19.12 -26.31 -18.99
N SER A 62 -17.83 -26.47 -19.29
CA SER A 62 -17.26 -26.55 -20.64
C SER A 62 -16.14 -27.59 -20.66
N ALA A 63 -15.94 -28.23 -21.82
CA ALA A 63 -14.78 -29.09 -22.06
C ALA A 63 -13.51 -28.29 -22.38
N ALA A 64 -13.66 -27.01 -22.74
CA ALA A 64 -12.54 -26.14 -23.10
C ALA A 64 -11.99 -25.43 -21.86
N GLN A 65 -10.67 -25.24 -21.85
CA GLN A 65 -10.00 -24.39 -20.87
C GLN A 65 -10.29 -22.91 -21.13
N PRO A 66 -10.23 -22.04 -20.11
CA PRO A 66 -10.25 -20.60 -20.30
C PRO A 66 -9.18 -20.12 -21.30
N LEU A 67 -9.56 -19.23 -22.20
CA LEU A 67 -8.67 -18.56 -23.16
C LEU A 67 -7.97 -17.37 -22.52
N THR A 68 -8.73 -16.53 -21.82
CA THR A 68 -8.21 -15.34 -21.13
C THR A 68 -9.01 -15.09 -19.85
N VAL A 69 -8.36 -14.47 -18.88
CA VAL A 69 -8.99 -13.92 -17.68
C VAL A 69 -8.61 -12.46 -17.59
N THR A 70 -9.61 -11.59 -17.45
CA THR A 70 -9.40 -10.17 -17.16
C THR A 70 -10.11 -9.82 -15.87
N GLN A 71 -9.50 -8.95 -15.06
CA GLN A 71 -10.06 -8.51 -13.80
C GLN A 71 -9.90 -7.00 -13.64
N GLU A 72 -10.91 -6.35 -13.10
CA GLU A 72 -10.92 -4.93 -12.76
C GLU A 72 -11.84 -4.68 -11.56
N THR A 73 -11.80 -3.48 -10.99
CA THR A 73 -12.88 -3.00 -10.11
C THR A 73 -13.81 -2.09 -10.90
N GLU A 74 -15.12 -2.14 -10.65
CA GLU A 74 -16.11 -1.30 -11.37
C GLU A 74 -15.79 0.20 -11.35
N SER A 75 -15.10 0.66 -10.30
CA SER A 75 -14.44 1.95 -10.25
C SER A 75 -13.28 1.91 -9.26
N ALA A 76 -12.44 2.94 -9.24
CA ALA A 76 -11.45 3.10 -8.18
C ALA A 76 -12.08 3.24 -6.78
N ARG A 77 -13.31 3.76 -6.69
CA ARG A 77 -14.01 3.99 -5.40
C ARG A 77 -14.60 2.73 -4.81
N ALA A 78 -15.20 1.88 -5.66
CA ALA A 78 -15.95 0.71 -5.22
C ALA A 78 -15.13 -0.57 -5.48
N PRO A 79 -14.78 -1.35 -4.45
CA PRO A 79 -14.07 -2.62 -4.57
C PRO A 79 -15.01 -3.75 -5.00
N ILE A 80 -15.83 -3.49 -6.04
CA ILE A 80 -16.66 -4.49 -6.70
C ILE A 80 -15.81 -5.07 -7.80
N VAL A 81 -15.30 -6.28 -7.58
CA VAL A 81 -14.35 -6.94 -8.48
C VAL A 81 -15.13 -7.60 -9.61
N VAL A 82 -14.83 -7.20 -10.84
CA VAL A 82 -15.39 -7.79 -12.06
C VAL A 82 -14.33 -8.69 -12.67
N THR A 83 -14.59 -10.00 -12.70
CA THR A 83 -13.72 -10.97 -13.39
C THR A 83 -14.46 -11.50 -14.61
N ARG A 84 -13.82 -11.44 -15.78
CA ARG A 84 -14.33 -12.03 -17.03
C ARG A 84 -13.42 -13.16 -17.45
N ILE A 85 -14.01 -14.35 -17.62
CA ILE A 85 -13.33 -15.58 -18.01
C ILE A 85 -13.86 -15.97 -19.39
N ALA A 86 -13.03 -15.79 -20.42
CA ALA A 86 -13.40 -16.11 -21.80
C ALA A 86 -13.13 -17.58 -22.11
N TYR A 87 -14.09 -18.26 -22.70
CA TYR A 87 -13.97 -19.60 -23.27
C TYR A 87 -14.23 -19.52 -24.79
N PRO A 88 -13.92 -20.56 -25.58
CA PRO A 88 -14.17 -20.54 -27.03
C PRO A 88 -15.61 -20.26 -27.45
N HIS A 89 -16.60 -20.56 -26.59
CA HIS A 89 -18.03 -20.45 -26.93
C HIS A 89 -18.85 -19.68 -25.90
N ALA A 90 -18.24 -19.25 -24.79
CA ALA A 90 -18.95 -18.57 -23.71
C ALA A 90 -18.02 -17.60 -22.97
N THR A 91 -18.60 -16.60 -22.32
CA THR A 91 -17.88 -15.75 -21.37
C THR A 91 -18.59 -15.81 -20.02
N LEU A 92 -17.86 -16.13 -18.96
CA LEU A 92 -18.34 -16.01 -17.58
C LEU A 92 -17.91 -14.68 -17.00
N THR A 93 -18.88 -13.85 -16.62
CA THR A 93 -18.66 -12.61 -15.88
C THR A 93 -19.07 -12.80 -14.43
N LEU A 94 -18.15 -12.54 -13.50
CA LEU A 94 -18.36 -12.56 -12.06
C LEU A 94 -18.27 -11.13 -11.53
N ARG A 95 -19.24 -10.68 -10.73
CA ARG A 95 -19.17 -9.43 -9.96
C ARG A 95 -19.22 -9.76 -8.48
N ALA A 96 -18.09 -9.60 -7.80
CA ALA A 96 -17.92 -9.94 -6.40
C ALA A 96 -17.85 -8.69 -5.52
N ALA A 97 -18.60 -8.67 -4.42
CA ALA A 97 -18.59 -7.57 -3.46
C ALA A 97 -18.91 -8.04 -2.04
N GLY A 98 -18.38 -7.30 -1.08
CA GLY A 98 -18.67 -7.50 0.32
C GLY A 98 -19.87 -6.67 0.77
N HIS A 99 -21.02 -7.29 1.06
CA HIS A 99 -22.20 -6.58 1.53
C HIS A 99 -22.32 -6.57 3.05
N GLN A 100 -22.54 -5.37 3.61
CA GLN A 100 -22.89 -5.15 5.02
C GLN A 100 -24.32 -4.62 5.13
N HIS A 101 -25.17 -5.33 5.86
CA HIS A 101 -26.57 -4.96 6.10
C HIS A 101 -26.88 -4.82 7.59
N ASP A 102 -28.15 -4.54 7.90
CA ASP A 102 -28.61 -4.10 9.21
C ASP A 102 -28.14 -5.01 10.36
N GLY A 103 -27.77 -4.40 11.48
CA GLY A 103 -27.27 -5.13 12.65
C GLY A 103 -25.84 -5.62 12.54
N GLY A 104 -25.06 -5.16 11.56
CA GLY A 104 -23.65 -5.55 11.37
C GLY A 104 -23.48 -6.92 10.72
N LEU A 105 -24.50 -7.39 10.01
CA LEU A 105 -24.47 -8.65 9.29
C LEU A 105 -23.67 -8.50 7.99
N ARG A 106 -22.93 -9.55 7.66
CA ARG A 106 -21.99 -9.58 6.54
C ARG A 106 -22.27 -10.74 5.60
N THR A 107 -22.43 -10.44 4.32
CA THR A 107 -22.64 -11.42 3.24
C THR A 107 -21.72 -11.10 2.06
N ASP A 108 -20.92 -12.06 1.60
CA ASP A 108 -20.21 -11.90 0.33
C ASP A 108 -21.13 -12.30 -0.82
N ILE A 109 -21.12 -11.52 -1.90
CA ILE A 109 -22.05 -11.69 -3.03
C ILE A 109 -21.23 -11.89 -4.29
N VAL A 110 -21.62 -12.86 -5.10
CA VAL A 110 -21.12 -13.05 -6.46
C VAL A 110 -22.30 -13.11 -7.42
N LEU A 111 -22.52 -12.05 -8.19
CA LEU A 111 -23.40 -12.11 -9.36
C LEU A 111 -22.61 -12.76 -10.50
N TRP A 112 -23.20 -13.76 -11.15
CA TRP A 112 -22.60 -14.44 -12.28
C TRP A 112 -23.50 -14.35 -13.51
N GLN A 113 -22.87 -14.27 -14.68
CA GLN A 113 -23.53 -14.25 -15.98
C GLN A 113 -22.70 -15.05 -16.97
N ILE A 114 -23.36 -15.93 -17.74
CA ILE A 114 -22.77 -16.67 -18.85
C ILE A 114 -23.39 -16.13 -20.13
N ASP A 115 -22.54 -15.48 -20.92
CA ASP A 115 -22.86 -14.95 -22.24
C ASP A 115 -22.34 -15.90 -23.33
N ILE A 116 -23.02 -15.95 -24.48
CA ILE A 116 -22.51 -16.65 -25.65
C ILE A 116 -21.33 -15.86 -26.25
N ALA A 117 -20.26 -16.54 -26.64
CA ALA A 117 -19.17 -15.90 -27.39
C ALA A 117 -19.52 -15.82 -28.88
N ASP A 118 -18.92 -14.85 -29.57
CA ASP A 118 -19.17 -14.57 -30.99
C ASP A 118 -19.09 -15.83 -31.88
N GLY A 119 -19.99 -15.93 -32.86
CA GLY A 119 -19.98 -17.00 -33.87
C GLY A 119 -20.86 -18.23 -33.54
N ARG A 120 -21.66 -18.17 -32.48
CA ARG A 120 -22.70 -19.17 -32.17
C ARG A 120 -24.01 -18.45 -31.86
N GLU A 121 -25.14 -19.03 -32.31
CA GLU A 121 -26.48 -18.52 -31.99
C GLU A 121 -27.03 -19.08 -30.67
N GLU A 122 -26.56 -20.27 -30.28
CA GLU A 122 -27.02 -20.99 -29.10
C GLU A 122 -25.92 -21.91 -28.53
N ILE A 123 -25.86 -22.01 -27.21
CA ILE A 123 -25.10 -23.03 -26.47
C ILE A 123 -25.95 -23.61 -25.32
N VAL A 124 -25.56 -24.79 -24.82
CA VAL A 124 -26.09 -25.37 -23.58
C VAL A 124 -24.96 -25.43 -22.56
N SER A 125 -25.13 -24.75 -21.43
CA SER A 125 -24.13 -24.77 -20.35
C SER A 125 -24.75 -24.36 -19.01
N GLY A 126 -23.93 -24.29 -17.97
CA GLY A 126 -24.30 -23.87 -16.62
C GLY A 126 -23.08 -23.45 -15.82
N LEU A 127 -23.30 -22.88 -14.64
CA LEU A 127 -22.23 -22.51 -13.72
C LEU A 127 -21.72 -23.75 -12.99
N TRP A 128 -20.40 -23.86 -12.87
CA TRP A 128 -19.70 -24.88 -12.12
C TRP A 128 -18.87 -24.22 -11.01
N LEU A 129 -18.93 -24.78 -9.80
CA LEU A 129 -18.27 -24.25 -8.62
C LEU A 129 -17.51 -25.37 -7.90
N ASP A 130 -16.29 -25.07 -7.48
CA ASP A 130 -15.51 -25.94 -6.61
C ASP A 130 -15.26 -25.22 -5.29
N ILE A 131 -15.75 -25.79 -4.18
CA ILE A 131 -15.52 -25.26 -2.83
C ILE A 131 -14.54 -26.18 -2.13
N GLN A 132 -13.31 -25.72 -2.00
CA GLN A 132 -12.25 -26.43 -1.29
C GLN A 132 -12.21 -25.96 0.17
N GLY A 133 -12.25 -26.91 1.09
CA GLY A 133 -12.06 -26.68 2.52
C GLY A 133 -11.33 -27.86 3.16
N GLU A 134 -10.45 -27.58 4.11
CA GLU A 134 -9.60 -28.61 4.75
C GLU A 134 -10.44 -29.67 5.48
N THR A 135 -11.39 -29.22 6.30
CA THR A 135 -12.15 -30.07 7.22
C THR A 135 -13.60 -30.28 6.82
N ALA A 136 -14.11 -29.52 5.86
CA ALA A 136 -15.52 -29.55 5.47
C ALA A 136 -15.71 -29.99 4.01
N ARG A 137 -16.90 -30.50 3.71
CA ARG A 137 -17.41 -30.74 2.35
C ARG A 137 -18.70 -29.94 2.18
N PHE A 138 -18.98 -29.52 0.96
CA PHE A 138 -20.07 -28.58 0.68
C PHE A 138 -21.07 -29.20 -0.26
N ALA A 139 -22.31 -29.31 0.20
CA ALA A 139 -23.40 -29.90 -0.57
C ALA A 139 -24.77 -29.40 -0.05
N PRO A 140 -25.83 -29.50 -0.87
CA PRO A 140 -27.19 -29.45 -0.37
C PRO A 140 -27.43 -30.39 0.82
N ALA A 141 -28.49 -30.13 1.60
CA ALA A 141 -28.83 -30.99 2.73
C ALA A 141 -29.26 -32.41 2.29
N GLY A 142 -29.87 -32.50 1.11
CA GLY A 142 -30.26 -33.74 0.47
C GLY A 142 -29.53 -33.97 -0.86
N ARG A 143 -30.07 -34.88 -1.68
CA ARG A 143 -29.49 -35.26 -2.97
C ARG A 143 -30.01 -34.41 -4.14
N ALA A 144 -31.20 -33.83 -3.99
CA ALA A 144 -31.80 -32.99 -5.01
C ALA A 144 -31.07 -31.64 -5.14
N PRO A 145 -31.12 -30.99 -6.32
CA PRO A 145 -30.62 -29.63 -6.46
C PRO A 145 -31.32 -28.69 -5.48
N SER A 146 -30.57 -27.78 -4.85
CA SER A 146 -31.10 -26.86 -3.84
C SER A 146 -30.46 -25.48 -3.93
N ALA A 147 -31.23 -24.45 -3.58
CA ALA A 147 -30.72 -23.10 -3.37
C ALA A 147 -29.76 -23.02 -2.16
N PHE A 148 -29.86 -23.95 -1.21
CA PHE A 148 -29.09 -23.90 0.03
C PHE A 148 -27.99 -24.96 0.05
N VAL A 149 -26.75 -24.52 0.24
CA VAL A 149 -25.57 -25.36 0.39
C VAL A 149 -25.03 -25.24 1.79
N TYR A 150 -24.68 -26.37 2.40
CA TYR A 150 -24.23 -26.45 3.78
C TYR A 150 -22.82 -27.02 3.85
N ALA A 151 -22.09 -26.68 4.92
CA ALA A 151 -20.89 -27.40 5.29
C ALA A 151 -21.26 -28.71 6.02
N HIS A 152 -20.61 -29.80 5.66
CA HIS A 152 -20.72 -31.13 6.27
C HIS A 152 -19.34 -31.62 6.67
N ALA A 153 -19.25 -32.43 7.74
CA ALA A 153 -18.08 -33.27 7.93
C ALA A 153 -18.01 -34.28 6.76
N PRO A 154 -16.80 -34.73 6.35
CA PRO A 154 -16.66 -35.70 5.26
C PRO A 154 -17.52 -36.97 5.42
N GLU A 155 -17.65 -37.47 6.64
CA GLU A 155 -18.45 -38.63 7.02
C GLU A 155 -19.97 -38.39 6.97
N ASP A 156 -20.40 -37.13 7.09
CA ASP A 156 -21.81 -36.72 7.12
C ASP A 156 -22.36 -36.37 5.72
N MET A 157 -21.53 -36.51 4.68
CA MET A 157 -21.93 -36.19 3.32
C MET A 157 -23.14 -37.04 2.86
N PRO A 158 -24.11 -36.44 2.15
CA PRO A 158 -25.23 -37.18 1.59
C PRO A 158 -24.76 -38.34 0.70
N GLN A 159 -25.03 -39.57 1.11
CA GLN A 159 -24.62 -40.78 0.37
C GLN A 159 -25.64 -41.15 -0.70
N TRP A 160 -25.20 -41.58 -1.88
CA TRP A 160 -26.05 -42.16 -2.94
C TRP A 160 -26.19 -43.68 -2.70
N ARG A 161 -27.40 -44.23 -2.72
CA ARG A 161 -27.71 -45.63 -2.39
C ARG A 161 -28.10 -46.48 -3.60
N GLY A 162 -28.33 -45.89 -4.78
CA GLY A 162 -28.68 -46.62 -6.00
C GLY A 162 -28.82 -45.73 -7.24
N LEU A 163 -29.11 -46.36 -8.39
CA LEU A 163 -29.25 -45.69 -9.69
C LEU A 163 -30.42 -44.69 -9.70
N ASP A 164 -31.51 -45.01 -9.01
CA ASP A 164 -32.71 -44.16 -8.92
C ASP A 164 -32.44 -42.82 -8.24
N ASP A 165 -31.44 -42.78 -7.35
CA ASP A 165 -31.06 -41.55 -6.68
C ASP A 165 -30.51 -40.50 -7.67
N LEU A 166 -29.93 -40.92 -8.81
CA LEU A 166 -29.41 -40.03 -9.85
C LEU A 166 -30.49 -39.18 -10.52
N PHE A 167 -31.77 -39.57 -10.38
CA PHE A 167 -32.92 -38.92 -11.03
C PHE A 167 -33.91 -38.33 -10.02
N ALA A 168 -33.53 -38.21 -8.75
CA ALA A 168 -34.40 -37.66 -7.71
C ALA A 168 -34.80 -36.21 -8.01
N VAL A 169 -36.10 -35.98 -8.22
CA VAL A 169 -36.70 -34.68 -8.51
C VAL A 169 -36.94 -33.91 -7.22
N HIS A 170 -36.75 -32.59 -7.25
CA HIS A 170 -36.83 -31.63 -6.15
C HIS A 170 -37.76 -32.01 -4.98
N ALA A 171 -37.18 -32.11 -3.79
CA ALA A 171 -37.88 -31.83 -2.55
C ALA A 171 -37.13 -30.69 -1.88
N ASP A 172 -37.73 -29.50 -1.84
CA ASP A 172 -37.21 -28.38 -1.06
C ASP A 172 -37.13 -28.82 0.41
N VAL A 173 -35.93 -29.09 0.90
CA VAL A 173 -35.68 -29.26 2.33
C VAL A 173 -35.54 -27.84 2.89
N PRO A 174 -36.51 -27.34 3.69
CA PRO A 174 -36.42 -25.99 4.24
C PRO A 174 -35.17 -25.84 5.11
N PRO A 175 -34.53 -24.66 5.18
CA PRO A 175 -33.36 -24.43 6.04
C PRO A 175 -33.56 -24.86 7.50
N THR A 176 -34.78 -24.75 8.01
CA THR A 176 -35.18 -25.13 9.37
C THR A 176 -35.11 -26.63 9.64
N ALA A 177 -35.17 -27.48 8.61
CA ALA A 177 -35.16 -28.94 8.75
C ALA A 177 -33.75 -29.52 9.00
N VAL A 178 -32.70 -28.72 8.78
CA VAL A 178 -31.30 -29.20 8.79
C VAL A 178 -30.55 -28.80 10.07
N GLY A 179 -31.11 -27.93 10.91
CA GLY A 179 -30.52 -27.54 12.20
C GLY A 179 -29.18 -26.80 12.11
N ARG A 180 -28.78 -26.33 10.92
CA ARG A 180 -27.51 -25.62 10.64
C ARG A 180 -27.73 -24.46 9.68
N ALA A 181 -26.89 -23.44 9.79
CA ALA A 181 -26.89 -22.31 8.86
C ALA A 181 -26.33 -22.73 7.49
N PRO A 182 -26.91 -22.28 6.37
CA PRO A 182 -26.32 -22.49 5.05
C PRO A 182 -25.00 -21.71 4.94
N PHE A 183 -24.03 -22.32 4.28
CA PHE A 183 -22.77 -21.68 3.89
C PHE A 183 -22.97 -20.79 2.66
N LEU A 184 -23.84 -21.20 1.75
CA LEU A 184 -24.10 -20.53 0.48
C LEU A 184 -25.60 -20.60 0.17
N VAL A 185 -26.16 -19.48 -0.27
CA VAL A 185 -27.49 -19.35 -0.87
C VAL A 185 -27.30 -19.02 -2.35
N SER A 186 -27.87 -19.84 -3.23
CA SER A 186 -27.80 -19.70 -4.68
C SER A 186 -29.18 -19.44 -5.26
N THR A 187 -29.29 -18.48 -6.18
CA THR A 187 -30.56 -18.19 -6.87
C THR A 187 -30.88 -19.20 -7.96
N ALA A 188 -29.89 -19.98 -8.39
CA ALA A 188 -30.06 -21.15 -9.24
C ALA A 188 -29.72 -22.41 -8.43
N PRO A 189 -30.63 -23.39 -8.31
CA PRO A 189 -30.37 -24.58 -7.50
C PRO A 189 -29.07 -25.29 -7.89
N LEU A 190 -28.28 -25.67 -6.88
CA LEU A 190 -27.01 -26.36 -7.04
C LEU A 190 -27.14 -27.83 -6.71
N GLN A 191 -26.51 -28.67 -7.53
CA GLN A 191 -26.40 -30.12 -7.31
C GLN A 191 -24.93 -30.54 -7.23
N VAL A 192 -24.68 -31.66 -6.54
CA VAL A 192 -23.33 -32.23 -6.44
C VAL A 192 -22.86 -32.69 -7.82
N ALA A 193 -21.61 -32.35 -8.15
CA ALA A 193 -20.93 -32.75 -9.38
C ALA A 193 -19.49 -33.20 -9.07
N SER A 194 -18.81 -33.75 -10.06
CA SER A 194 -17.35 -33.86 -9.99
C SER A 194 -16.74 -32.45 -9.84
N ALA A 195 -15.61 -32.34 -9.15
CA ALA A 195 -14.81 -31.12 -9.21
C ALA A 195 -14.28 -30.93 -10.63
N PHE A 196 -14.23 -29.69 -11.12
CA PHE A 196 -13.80 -29.43 -12.50
C PHE A 196 -12.32 -29.68 -12.75
N ASP A 197 -11.50 -29.54 -11.70
CA ASP A 197 -10.07 -29.86 -11.74
C ASP A 197 -9.74 -31.17 -10.99
N HIS A 198 -10.72 -32.07 -10.82
CA HIS A 198 -10.55 -33.34 -10.10
C HIS A 198 -9.98 -33.19 -8.67
N GLY A 199 -10.36 -32.11 -7.99
CA GLY A 199 -9.95 -31.83 -6.61
C GLY A 199 -10.41 -32.88 -5.58
N PRO A 200 -9.92 -32.80 -4.33
CA PRO A 200 -10.17 -33.80 -3.28
C PRO A 200 -11.60 -33.76 -2.69
N SER A 201 -12.47 -32.90 -3.22
CA SER A 201 -13.85 -32.72 -2.82
C SER A 201 -14.74 -32.66 -4.06
N SER A 202 -16.00 -33.07 -3.95
CA SER A 202 -16.99 -32.88 -5.01
C SER A 202 -17.20 -31.38 -5.31
N GLY A 203 -17.49 -31.07 -6.57
CA GLY A 203 -17.94 -29.76 -7.01
C GLY A 203 -19.45 -29.61 -6.92
N LEU A 204 -19.94 -28.45 -7.32
CA LEU A 204 -21.35 -28.09 -7.41
C LEU A 204 -21.63 -27.48 -8.77
N ARG A 205 -22.81 -27.72 -9.34
CA ARG A 205 -23.22 -27.06 -10.59
C ARG A 205 -24.68 -26.68 -10.59
N THR A 206 -25.02 -25.69 -11.38
CA THR A 206 -26.40 -25.41 -11.74
C THR A 206 -26.94 -26.49 -12.68
N GLU A 207 -28.24 -26.47 -12.93
CA GLU A 207 -28.78 -27.14 -14.12
C GLU A 207 -28.23 -26.49 -15.40
N PHE A 208 -28.29 -27.23 -16.50
CA PHE A 208 -27.95 -26.69 -17.81
C PHE A 208 -29.12 -25.88 -18.36
N ALA A 209 -28.80 -24.74 -18.96
CA ALA A 209 -29.75 -23.89 -19.66
C ALA A 209 -29.29 -23.67 -21.11
N PHE A 210 -30.26 -23.43 -21.99
CA PHE A 210 -30.00 -22.83 -23.29
C PHE A 210 -29.62 -21.36 -23.09
N ILE A 211 -28.56 -20.93 -23.77
CA ILE A 211 -28.03 -19.57 -23.69
C ILE A 211 -28.01 -18.99 -25.11
N HIS A 212 -28.63 -17.83 -25.26
CA HIS A 212 -28.75 -17.10 -26.52
C HIS A 212 -28.12 -15.71 -26.38
N GLY A 213 -27.84 -15.06 -27.51
CA GLY A 213 -27.22 -13.72 -27.52
C GLY A 213 -28.05 -12.63 -26.84
N ASP A 214 -29.37 -12.77 -26.79
CA ASP A 214 -30.31 -11.84 -26.16
C ASP A 214 -30.82 -12.31 -24.79
N ALA A 215 -30.47 -13.53 -24.37
CA ALA A 215 -30.91 -14.14 -23.12
C ALA A 215 -29.75 -14.86 -22.43
N PRO A 216 -28.86 -14.10 -21.73
CA PRO A 216 -27.75 -14.69 -20.99
C PRO A 216 -28.25 -15.46 -19.76
N TYR A 217 -27.54 -16.52 -19.37
CA TYR A 217 -27.87 -17.27 -18.16
C TYR A 217 -27.17 -16.63 -16.96
N ARG A 218 -27.94 -16.19 -15.96
CA ARG A 218 -27.42 -15.42 -14.83
C ARG A 218 -28.04 -15.83 -13.50
N GLY A 219 -27.33 -15.52 -12.41
CA GLY A 219 -27.80 -15.71 -11.06
C GLY A 219 -26.88 -15.07 -10.03
N ALA A 220 -27.13 -15.36 -8.75
CA ALA A 220 -26.34 -14.88 -7.64
C ALA A 220 -25.97 -16.03 -6.69
N LEU A 221 -24.82 -15.87 -6.05
CA LEU A 221 -24.31 -16.68 -4.96
C LEU A 221 -24.02 -15.77 -3.77
N CYS A 222 -24.66 -16.05 -2.63
CA CYS A 222 -24.55 -15.26 -1.41
C CYS A 222 -23.95 -16.12 -0.30
N PHE A 223 -22.88 -15.67 0.31
CA PHE A 223 -22.11 -16.37 1.35
C PHE A 223 -22.24 -15.61 2.68
N PRO A 224 -23.19 -15.99 3.56
CA PRO A 224 -23.29 -15.41 4.90
C PRO A 224 -22.02 -15.65 5.71
N GLN A 225 -21.44 -14.60 6.29
CA GLN A 225 -20.19 -14.69 7.07
C GLN A 225 -20.43 -14.81 8.58
N ASN A 226 -21.45 -14.10 9.11
CA ASN A 226 -21.74 -14.05 10.55
C ASN A 226 -23.22 -14.21 10.91
N HIS A 227 -24.04 -14.74 10.00
CA HIS A 227 -25.47 -14.92 10.23
C HIS A 227 -26.05 -16.14 9.52
N SER A 228 -27.23 -16.54 9.98
CA SER A 228 -28.09 -17.56 9.38
C SER A 228 -29.36 -16.97 8.74
N GLN A 229 -29.51 -15.65 8.74
CA GLN A 229 -30.64 -14.95 8.11
C GLN A 229 -30.54 -15.03 6.59
N VAL A 230 -31.28 -15.94 5.99
CA VAL A 230 -31.21 -16.24 4.54
C VAL A 230 -32.57 -16.21 3.84
N GLU A 231 -33.63 -15.96 4.59
CA GLU A 231 -34.97 -15.80 4.04
C GLU A 231 -35.04 -14.53 3.18
N GLY A 232 -35.60 -14.64 1.98
CA GLY A 232 -35.72 -13.52 1.03
C GLY A 232 -34.44 -13.18 0.26
N ILE A 233 -33.35 -13.94 0.42
CA ILE A 233 -32.17 -13.80 -0.45
C ILE A 233 -32.48 -14.41 -1.81
N ASP A 234 -32.84 -13.57 -2.78
CA ASP A 234 -33.02 -13.90 -4.18
C ASP A 234 -32.10 -13.06 -5.09
N LEU A 235 -32.30 -13.14 -6.41
CA LEU A 235 -31.48 -12.39 -7.36
C LEU A 235 -31.69 -10.87 -7.21
N ALA A 236 -32.92 -10.42 -6.99
CA ALA A 236 -33.23 -9.01 -6.82
C ALA A 236 -32.57 -8.47 -5.55
N TRP A 237 -32.61 -9.22 -4.44
CA TRP A 237 -31.88 -8.87 -3.22
C TRP A 237 -30.38 -8.73 -3.47
N ALA A 238 -29.77 -9.66 -4.21
CA ALA A 238 -28.33 -9.63 -4.48
C ALA A 238 -27.93 -8.43 -5.38
N GLU A 239 -28.77 -8.11 -6.37
CA GLU A 239 -28.61 -6.92 -7.22
C GLU A 239 -28.76 -5.63 -6.41
N ASP A 240 -29.74 -5.56 -5.51
CA ASP A 240 -29.97 -4.44 -4.60
C ASP A 240 -28.83 -4.25 -3.60
N ALA A 241 -28.30 -5.35 -3.05
CA ALA A 241 -27.16 -5.35 -2.17
C ALA A 241 -25.89 -4.85 -2.87
N LEU A 242 -25.64 -5.28 -4.12
CA LEU A 242 -24.55 -4.76 -4.93
C LEU A 242 -24.73 -3.26 -5.23
N ALA A 243 -25.95 -2.83 -5.53
CA ALA A 243 -26.28 -1.41 -5.69
C ALA A 243 -26.12 -0.61 -4.39
N ALA A 244 -26.40 -1.22 -3.23
CA ALA A 244 -26.17 -0.62 -1.92
C ALA A 244 -24.66 -0.42 -1.66
N GLU A 245 -23.82 -1.39 -2.01
CA GLU A 245 -22.36 -1.22 -1.92
C GLU A 245 -21.86 -0.11 -2.84
N ARG A 246 -22.35 -0.01 -4.08
CA ARG A 246 -22.04 1.13 -4.97
C ARG A 246 -22.41 2.46 -4.32
N ARG A 247 -23.62 2.56 -3.75
CA ARG A 247 -24.08 3.78 -3.06
C ARG A 247 -23.20 4.11 -1.86
N PHE A 248 -22.86 3.12 -1.03
CA PHE A 248 -21.98 3.29 0.12
C PHE A 248 -20.63 3.86 -0.31
N TRP A 249 -19.92 3.19 -1.22
CA TRP A 249 -18.58 3.61 -1.64
C TRP A 249 -18.56 4.94 -2.39
N ASN A 250 -19.60 5.22 -3.18
CA ASN A 250 -19.73 6.53 -3.83
C ASN A 250 -19.98 7.65 -2.82
N GLY A 251 -20.73 7.40 -1.75
CA GLY A 251 -20.98 8.36 -0.67
C GLY A 251 -19.91 8.42 0.42
N TYR A 252 -19.01 7.42 0.50
CA TYR A 252 -17.99 7.36 1.54
C TYR A 252 -16.83 8.31 1.23
N LYS A 253 -16.45 9.16 2.18
CA LYS A 253 -15.35 10.12 2.00
C LYS A 253 -13.99 9.42 2.02
N LEU A 254 -13.39 9.25 0.84
CA LEU A 254 -12.08 8.61 0.66
C LEU A 254 -10.93 9.64 0.67
N LEU A 255 -11.11 10.73 -0.05
CA LEU A 255 -10.13 11.80 -0.25
C LEU A 255 -10.79 13.16 0.05
N PRO A 256 -10.00 14.22 0.24
CA PRO A 256 -10.52 15.57 0.37
C PRO A 256 -11.23 16.02 -0.92
N ASP A 257 -12.34 16.75 -0.80
CA ASP A 257 -13.06 17.28 -1.98
C ASP A 257 -12.23 18.31 -2.77
N THR A 258 -11.20 18.85 -2.14
CA THR A 258 -10.25 19.81 -2.74
C THR A 258 -9.18 19.15 -3.61
N LEU A 259 -9.00 17.82 -3.52
CA LEU A 259 -7.99 17.11 -4.31
C LEU A 259 -8.53 16.79 -5.70
N SER A 260 -7.94 17.40 -6.72
CA SER A 260 -8.26 17.15 -8.12
C SER A 260 -6.98 17.14 -8.95
N ILE A 261 -6.69 16.02 -9.60
CA ILE A 261 -5.57 15.84 -10.52
C ILE A 261 -6.14 15.60 -11.93
N PRO A 262 -5.72 16.37 -12.96
CA PRO A 262 -6.24 16.21 -14.33
C PRO A 262 -5.87 14.90 -15.05
N ASP A 263 -4.93 14.11 -14.51
CA ASP A 263 -4.64 12.76 -14.99
C ASP A 263 -5.56 11.75 -14.30
N ASP A 264 -6.50 11.20 -15.07
CA ASP A 264 -7.52 10.29 -14.57
C ASP A 264 -6.91 8.98 -14.04
N GLY A 265 -5.84 8.48 -14.66
CA GLY A 265 -5.14 7.28 -14.19
C GLY A 265 -4.54 7.49 -12.81
N ILE A 266 -3.87 8.62 -12.59
CA ILE A 266 -3.32 8.98 -11.28
C ILE A 266 -4.43 9.23 -10.25
N MET A 267 -5.49 9.95 -10.62
CA MET A 267 -6.61 10.25 -9.70
C MET A 267 -7.35 8.98 -9.27
N GLU A 268 -7.53 8.03 -10.19
CA GLU A 268 -8.08 6.72 -9.89
C GLU A 268 -7.16 5.90 -8.99
N MET A 269 -5.84 5.94 -9.22
CA MET A 269 -4.87 5.30 -8.31
C MET A 269 -4.96 5.89 -6.89
N LEU A 270 -4.95 7.22 -6.74
CA LEU A 270 -5.11 7.90 -5.45
C LEU A 270 -6.40 7.48 -4.72
N THR A 271 -7.50 7.44 -5.47
CA THR A 271 -8.81 7.06 -4.94
C THR A 271 -8.80 5.62 -4.45
N ALA A 272 -8.21 4.70 -5.22
CA ALA A 272 -8.06 3.31 -4.83
C ALA A 272 -7.09 3.15 -3.65
N CYS A 273 -5.98 3.89 -3.58
CA CYS A 273 -5.06 3.89 -2.45
C CYS A 273 -5.79 4.22 -1.13
N ALA A 274 -6.58 5.30 -1.12
CA ALA A 274 -7.37 5.68 0.05
C ALA A 274 -8.38 4.58 0.44
N ARG A 275 -9.07 4.00 -0.55
CA ARG A 275 -9.95 2.85 -0.34
C ARG A 275 -9.20 1.68 0.29
N ASN A 276 -8.07 1.26 -0.29
CA ASN A 276 -7.32 0.09 0.15
C ASN A 276 -6.80 0.25 1.59
N ILE A 277 -6.30 1.44 1.96
CA ILE A 277 -5.88 1.76 3.34
C ILE A 277 -7.05 1.57 4.31
N LEU A 278 -8.21 2.13 3.99
CA LEU A 278 -9.39 2.07 4.87
C LEU A 278 -10.01 0.68 4.93
N GLN A 279 -9.92 -0.10 3.85
CA GLN A 279 -10.29 -1.52 3.85
C GLN A 279 -9.39 -2.37 4.76
N ALA A 280 -8.12 -2.01 4.92
CA ALA A 280 -7.20 -2.71 5.81
C ALA A 280 -7.28 -2.21 7.27
N ARG A 281 -7.72 -0.97 7.49
CA ARG A 281 -7.94 -0.40 8.83
C ARG A 281 -8.86 -1.29 9.68
N GLU A 282 -8.61 -1.27 10.98
CA GLU A 282 -9.47 -1.88 11.98
C GLU A 282 -9.63 -0.98 13.19
N ILE A 283 -10.74 -1.14 13.91
CA ILE A 283 -10.95 -0.51 15.20
C ILE A 283 -10.58 -1.51 16.30
N LYS A 284 -9.47 -1.27 17.01
CA LYS A 284 -9.00 -2.09 18.14
C LYS A 284 -8.98 -1.26 19.40
N ASP A 285 -9.64 -1.76 20.46
CA ASP A 285 -9.82 -1.03 21.73
C ASP A 285 -10.34 0.42 21.55
N GLY A 286 -11.21 0.64 20.56
CA GLY A 286 -11.74 1.96 20.22
C GLY A 286 -10.78 2.90 19.49
N LEU A 287 -9.63 2.40 19.03
CA LEU A 287 -8.65 3.16 18.23
C LEU A 287 -8.62 2.67 16.77
N PRO A 288 -8.53 3.58 15.79
CA PRO A 288 -8.20 3.19 14.43
C PRO A 288 -6.74 2.73 14.36
N GLU A 289 -6.53 1.49 13.96
CA GLU A 289 -5.22 0.97 13.60
C GLU A 289 -5.15 0.72 12.10
N PHE A 290 -4.31 1.48 11.40
CA PHE A 290 -4.02 1.27 9.99
C PHE A 290 -3.12 0.03 9.83
N GLN A 291 -3.72 -1.08 9.39
CA GLN A 291 -2.96 -2.30 9.11
C GLN A 291 -2.28 -2.19 7.74
N VAL A 292 -1.10 -2.78 7.60
CA VAL A 292 -0.37 -2.81 6.33
C VAL A 292 -1.15 -3.61 5.28
N GLY A 293 -1.79 -4.70 5.65
CA GLY A 293 -2.64 -5.45 4.74
C GLY A 293 -3.57 -6.42 5.45
N PRO A 294 -4.40 -7.15 4.68
CA PRO A 294 -5.43 -8.02 5.23
C PRO A 294 -4.90 -9.40 5.68
N THR A 295 -3.63 -9.73 5.38
CA THR A 295 -3.09 -11.10 5.54
C THR A 295 -1.91 -11.20 6.51
N VAL A 296 -0.66 -11.39 6.04
CA VAL A 296 0.52 -11.58 6.89
C VAL A 296 0.92 -10.33 7.67
N TYR A 297 0.54 -9.13 7.22
CA TYR A 297 0.78 -7.87 7.93
C TYR A 297 -0.49 -7.21 8.48
N ARG A 298 -1.49 -8.02 8.86
CA ARG A 298 -2.64 -7.58 9.66
C ARG A 298 -2.24 -7.32 11.13
N GLY A 299 -1.35 -6.34 11.33
CA GLY A 299 -0.89 -5.87 12.65
C GLY A 299 -0.45 -4.40 12.63
N LEU A 300 -0.08 -3.89 13.80
CA LEU A 300 0.66 -2.63 13.93
C LEU A 300 2.14 -2.86 13.65
N TRP A 301 2.70 -2.07 12.73
CA TRP A 301 4.13 -2.07 12.41
C TRP A 301 4.61 -0.62 12.48
N ILE A 302 5.58 -0.33 13.36
CA ILE A 302 5.94 1.05 13.71
C ILE A 302 6.47 1.83 12.49
N ILE A 303 7.27 1.18 11.65
CA ILE A 303 7.81 1.79 10.43
C ILE A 303 6.71 2.21 9.45
N ASP A 304 5.82 1.28 9.09
CA ASP A 304 4.70 1.53 8.20
C ASP A 304 3.78 2.60 8.81
N GLY A 305 3.58 2.53 10.13
CA GLY A 305 2.76 3.45 10.91
C GLY A 305 3.12 4.91 10.66
N TYR A 306 4.40 5.29 10.64
CA TYR A 306 4.83 6.66 10.33
C TYR A 306 4.15 7.18 9.03
N PHE A 307 4.20 6.37 7.98
CA PHE A 307 3.71 6.73 6.65
C PHE A 307 2.19 6.64 6.52
N PHE A 308 1.55 5.68 7.19
CA PHE A 308 0.09 5.60 7.26
C PHE A 308 -0.51 6.82 7.97
N LEU A 309 0.11 7.29 9.06
CA LEU A 309 -0.40 8.47 9.77
C LEU A 309 -0.23 9.74 8.93
N GLU A 310 0.86 9.90 8.17
CA GLU A 310 0.97 10.99 7.18
C GLU A 310 -0.08 10.88 6.08
N ALA A 311 -0.26 9.70 5.48
CA ALA A 311 -1.27 9.49 4.45
C ALA A 311 -2.68 9.78 4.98
N ALA A 312 -3.00 9.41 6.23
CA ALA A 312 -4.28 9.72 6.86
C ALA A 312 -4.49 11.23 7.04
N GLN A 313 -3.46 12.00 7.38
CA GLN A 313 -3.53 13.47 7.38
C GLN A 313 -3.87 14.00 5.98
N PHE A 314 -3.24 13.45 4.93
CA PHE A 314 -3.46 13.87 3.54
C PHE A 314 -4.82 13.44 2.97
N MET A 315 -5.43 12.39 3.54
CA MET A 315 -6.80 11.97 3.24
C MET A 315 -7.89 12.76 3.99
N ASP A 316 -7.52 13.86 4.67
CA ASP A 316 -8.41 14.66 5.53
C ASP A 316 -9.01 13.85 6.69
N ARG A 317 -8.15 13.07 7.36
CA ARG A 317 -8.46 12.28 8.56
C ARG A 317 -7.54 12.60 9.74
N PRO A 318 -7.35 13.88 10.10
CA PRO A 318 -6.37 14.30 11.10
C PRO A 318 -6.59 13.66 12.47
N GLN A 319 -7.84 13.48 12.89
CA GLN A 319 -8.16 12.89 14.19
C GLN A 319 -7.82 11.40 14.26
N GLU A 320 -8.00 10.65 13.16
CA GLU A 320 -7.64 9.24 13.10
C GLU A 320 -6.12 9.06 13.11
N ALA A 321 -5.41 9.89 12.33
CA ALA A 321 -3.96 9.92 12.32
C ALA A 321 -3.40 10.25 13.72
N TRP A 322 -3.99 11.26 14.36
CA TRP A 322 -3.59 11.71 15.70
C TRP A 322 -3.73 10.61 16.76
N ARG A 323 -4.84 9.87 16.73
CA ARG A 323 -5.06 8.73 17.63
C ARG A 323 -4.10 7.57 17.39
N GLY A 324 -3.49 7.48 16.20
CA GLY A 324 -2.44 6.50 15.91
C GLY A 324 -1.21 6.63 16.83
N ILE A 325 -0.92 7.83 17.35
CA ILE A 325 0.15 8.04 18.32
C ILE A 325 -0.14 7.30 19.64
N ASP A 326 -1.41 7.20 20.05
CA ASP A 326 -1.77 6.51 21.29
C ASP A 326 -1.43 5.01 21.22
N ALA A 327 -1.49 4.41 20.03
CA ALA A 327 -1.06 3.03 19.81
C ALA A 327 0.47 2.88 19.99
N LEU A 328 1.27 3.87 19.55
CA LEU A 328 2.72 3.91 19.77
C LEU A 328 3.07 4.11 21.24
N LEU A 329 2.38 5.01 21.94
CA LEU A 329 2.64 5.30 23.35
C LEU A 329 2.41 4.10 24.27
N ARG A 330 1.54 3.16 23.88
CA ARG A 330 1.38 1.86 24.56
C ARG A 330 2.63 0.97 24.50
N ARG A 331 3.60 1.29 23.64
CA ARG A 331 4.85 0.51 23.43
C ARG A 331 6.07 1.10 24.10
N VAL A 332 5.90 2.17 24.88
CA VAL A 332 6.97 2.75 25.71
C VAL A 332 7.40 1.74 26.77
N ARG A 333 8.69 1.45 26.83
CA ARG A 333 9.33 0.54 27.78
C ARG A 333 9.92 1.31 28.97
N PRO A 334 10.14 0.65 30.13
CA PRO A 334 10.73 1.29 31.30
C PRO A 334 12.13 1.89 31.07
N ASN A 335 12.92 1.32 30.16
CA ASN A 335 14.26 1.80 29.80
C ASN A 335 14.25 2.96 28.78
N GLY A 336 13.08 3.43 28.35
CA GLY A 336 12.95 4.52 27.38
C GLY A 336 12.73 4.08 25.92
N ALA A 337 12.98 2.81 25.58
CA ALA A 337 12.72 2.30 24.23
C ALA A 337 11.22 2.39 23.88
N ILE A 338 10.92 2.57 22.59
CA ILE A 338 9.55 2.47 22.04
C ILE A 338 9.61 1.43 20.93
N GLU A 339 9.15 0.20 21.22
CA GLU A 339 9.37 -0.95 20.32
C GLU A 339 8.18 -1.93 20.33
N GLU A 340 7.82 -2.42 19.14
CA GLU A 340 6.79 -3.45 18.97
C GLU A 340 7.30 -4.80 19.48
N ARG A 341 8.54 -5.15 19.10
CA ARG A 341 9.24 -6.39 19.49
C ARG A 341 10.62 -6.07 20.03
N SER A 342 11.11 -6.93 20.92
CA SER A 342 12.46 -6.81 21.47
C SER A 342 13.50 -6.91 20.34
N LEU A 343 14.49 -6.00 20.34
CA LEU A 343 15.57 -5.88 19.35
C LEU A 343 15.16 -5.31 17.98
N ASP A 344 13.93 -4.83 17.81
CA ASP A 344 13.55 -3.93 16.69
C ASP A 344 13.96 -2.49 17.05
N THR A 345 15.23 -2.27 17.43
CA THR A 345 15.63 -1.03 18.14
C THR A 345 15.32 0.25 17.35
N LYS A 346 15.43 0.21 16.01
CA LYS A 346 15.09 1.34 15.11
C LYS A 346 13.68 1.90 15.30
N ASP A 347 12.75 1.08 15.82
CA ASP A 347 11.39 1.49 16.14
C ASP A 347 11.38 2.73 17.05
N THR A 348 12.38 2.87 17.93
CA THR A 348 12.46 4.04 18.80
C THR A 348 12.73 5.32 18.01
N GLY A 349 13.66 5.30 17.05
CA GLY A 349 13.92 6.43 16.15
C GLY A 349 12.71 6.80 15.30
N LEU A 350 12.03 5.79 14.75
CA LEU A 350 10.78 5.94 14.02
C LEU A 350 9.66 6.54 14.90
N ALA A 351 9.51 6.07 16.13
CA ALA A 351 8.50 6.57 17.06
C ALA A 351 8.75 8.04 17.44
N LEU A 352 10.01 8.40 17.71
CA LEU A 352 10.42 9.79 17.94
C LEU A 352 10.02 10.69 16.76
N ALA A 353 10.40 10.29 15.54
CA ALA A 353 10.07 11.02 14.33
C ALA A 353 8.54 11.10 14.09
N THR A 354 7.80 10.02 14.36
CA THR A 354 6.34 9.96 14.19
C THR A 354 5.64 10.92 15.13
N ILE A 355 5.98 10.88 16.43
CA ILE A 355 5.36 11.73 17.44
C ILE A 355 5.57 13.21 17.10
N VAL A 356 6.82 13.59 16.79
CA VAL A 356 7.16 14.97 16.41
C VAL A 356 6.36 15.36 15.16
N ARG A 357 6.45 14.58 14.09
CA ARG A 357 5.80 14.88 12.80
C ARG A 357 4.29 15.07 12.95
N GLN A 358 3.61 14.19 13.70
CA GLN A 358 2.18 14.32 13.90
C GLN A 358 1.82 15.57 14.72
N CYS A 359 2.62 15.92 15.75
CA CYS A 359 2.40 17.15 16.51
C CYS A 359 2.61 18.40 15.63
N GLU A 360 3.56 18.35 14.70
CA GLU A 360 3.81 19.43 13.75
C GLU A 360 2.62 19.65 12.81
N LEU A 361 2.10 18.56 12.21
CA LEU A 361 0.95 18.60 11.30
C LEU A 361 -0.36 19.01 11.99
N MET A 362 -0.51 18.66 13.27
CA MET A 362 -1.64 19.12 14.10
C MET A 362 -1.44 20.53 14.68
N HIS A 363 -0.25 21.12 14.50
CA HIS A 363 0.18 22.35 15.16
C HIS A 363 0.02 22.34 16.70
N ASP A 364 0.14 21.17 17.33
CA ASP A 364 -0.09 20.98 18.77
C ASP A 364 1.23 20.94 19.55
N SER A 365 1.74 22.12 19.86
CA SER A 365 2.94 22.27 20.69
C SER A 365 2.70 21.97 22.17
N GLU A 366 1.45 21.95 22.65
CA GLU A 366 1.15 21.60 24.05
C GLU A 366 1.28 20.09 24.25
N ARG A 367 0.72 19.28 23.35
CA ARG A 367 0.91 17.82 23.38
C ARG A 367 2.38 17.45 23.23
N LEU A 368 3.13 18.15 22.38
CA LEU A 368 4.57 17.91 22.24
C LEU A 368 5.32 18.20 23.55
N ARG A 369 4.95 19.25 24.31
CA ARG A 369 5.49 19.51 25.66
C ARG A 369 5.08 18.44 26.67
N GLU A 370 3.83 17.97 26.62
CA GLU A 370 3.35 16.90 27.49
C GLU A 370 4.16 15.60 27.29
N LEU A 371 4.44 15.25 26.03
CA LEU A 371 5.19 14.06 25.66
C LEU A 371 6.71 14.22 25.80
N TRP A 372 7.20 15.43 26.08
CA TRP A 372 8.63 15.74 26.16
C TRP A 372 9.42 14.81 27.09
N PRO A 373 8.97 14.48 28.31
CA PRO A 373 9.70 13.54 29.17
C PRO A 373 9.86 12.14 28.56
N THR A 374 8.89 11.70 27.76
CA THR A 374 8.97 10.42 27.04
C THR A 374 9.96 10.49 25.89
N LEU A 375 9.95 11.58 25.11
CA LEU A 375 10.93 11.80 24.03
C LEU A 375 12.36 11.86 24.58
N ARG A 376 12.59 12.55 25.71
CA ARG A 376 13.91 12.62 26.36
C ARG A 376 14.43 11.25 26.79
N ARG A 377 13.59 10.45 27.48
CA ARG A 377 13.98 9.08 27.86
C ARG A 377 14.30 8.20 26.65
N ALA A 378 13.58 8.37 25.55
CA ALA A 378 13.88 7.64 24.31
C ALA A 378 15.21 8.09 23.68
N VAL A 379 15.55 9.38 23.69
CA VAL A 379 16.88 9.86 23.28
C VAL A 379 17.99 9.31 24.19
N ASP A 380 17.76 9.27 25.50
CA ASP A 380 18.73 8.72 26.46
C ASP A 380 18.93 7.21 26.25
N TYR A 381 17.89 6.47 25.85
CA TYR A 381 18.03 5.07 25.42
C TYR A 381 18.90 4.93 24.16
N VAL A 382 18.73 5.79 23.15
CA VAL A 382 19.62 5.79 21.96
C VAL A 382 21.06 6.08 22.36
N ARG A 383 21.27 6.98 23.33
CA ARG A 383 22.59 7.28 23.90
C ARG A 383 23.20 6.07 24.59
N SER A 384 22.43 5.33 25.40
CA SER A 384 22.93 4.11 26.06
C SER A 384 23.33 3.04 25.04
N LEU A 385 22.57 2.86 23.95
CA LEU A 385 22.95 1.94 22.88
C LEU A 385 24.29 2.32 22.24
N HIS A 386 24.52 3.60 21.98
CA HIS A 386 25.80 4.06 21.46
C HIS A 386 26.95 3.83 22.46
N GLU A 387 26.71 4.06 23.75
CA GLU A 387 27.69 3.78 24.82
C GLU A 387 28.02 2.28 24.90
N ASP A 388 27.02 1.41 24.83
CA ASP A 388 27.20 -0.05 24.77
C ASP A 388 28.03 -0.45 23.53
N ALA A 389 27.74 0.14 22.38
CA ALA A 389 28.50 -0.10 21.14
C ALA A 389 29.97 0.34 21.24
N CYS A 390 30.27 1.39 22.00
CA CYS A 390 31.64 1.82 22.27
C CYS A 390 32.42 0.82 23.15
N GLN A 391 31.73 -0.05 23.91
CA GLN A 391 32.35 -1.08 24.74
C GLN A 391 32.59 -2.41 24.01
N LEU A 392 32.11 -2.54 22.77
CA LEU A 392 32.37 -3.73 21.95
C LEU A 392 33.86 -3.85 21.60
N PRO A 393 34.38 -5.04 21.24
CA PRO A 393 35.71 -5.19 20.67
C PRO A 393 35.93 -4.31 19.43
N GLU A 394 37.14 -3.79 19.21
CA GLU A 394 37.45 -2.90 18.06
C GLU A 394 37.22 -3.59 16.69
N ASP A 395 37.29 -4.92 16.64
CA ASP A 395 37.04 -5.73 15.45
C ASP A 395 35.56 -6.08 15.24
N ASP A 396 34.68 -5.74 16.19
CA ASP A 396 33.24 -5.91 16.03
C ASP A 396 32.70 -4.88 15.00
N PRO A 397 31.95 -5.30 13.96
CA PRO A 397 31.38 -4.38 12.98
C PRO A 397 30.47 -3.29 13.58
N ALA A 398 29.84 -3.53 14.72
CA ALA A 398 28.99 -2.57 15.44
C ALA A 398 29.76 -1.59 16.34
N HIS A 399 31.05 -1.83 16.62
CA HIS A 399 31.85 -1.02 17.51
C HIS A 399 31.79 0.47 17.14
N GLY A 400 31.57 1.33 18.15
CA GLY A 400 31.65 2.78 18.00
C GLY A 400 30.44 3.47 17.35
N LEU A 401 29.40 2.74 16.91
CA LEU A 401 28.22 3.33 16.28
C LEU A 401 26.92 3.00 17.02
N LEU A 402 26.32 1.83 16.76
CA LEU A 402 25.18 1.27 17.49
C LEU A 402 25.27 -0.27 17.48
N PRO A 403 24.70 -0.97 18.49
CA PRO A 403 24.74 -2.42 18.57
C PRO A 403 24.01 -3.09 17.41
N ALA A 404 24.30 -4.37 17.18
CA ALA A 404 23.59 -5.17 16.19
C ALA A 404 22.08 -5.19 16.45
N SER A 405 21.29 -5.06 15.37
CA SER A 405 19.83 -4.95 15.44
C SER A 405 19.17 -5.69 14.27
N PHE A 406 17.84 -5.84 14.32
CA PHE A 406 17.06 -6.30 13.18
C PHE A 406 16.81 -5.14 12.20
N ALA A 407 17.52 -5.15 11.08
CA ALA A 407 17.38 -4.13 10.03
C ALA A 407 15.93 -4.02 9.51
N ASN A 408 15.28 -5.16 9.24
CA ASN A 408 14.01 -5.24 8.51
C ASN A 408 14.10 -4.66 7.07
N GLY A 409 13.10 -4.90 6.22
CA GLY A 409 13.06 -4.34 4.86
C GLY A 409 14.22 -4.81 3.97
N GLY A 410 14.45 -6.12 3.87
CA GLY A 410 15.45 -6.71 2.96
C GLY A 410 16.73 -7.22 3.61
N LEU A 411 16.87 -7.16 4.94
CA LEU A 411 18.02 -7.75 5.64
C LEU A 411 17.54 -8.58 6.83
N GLY A 412 17.82 -9.89 6.79
CA GLY A 412 17.38 -10.84 7.80
C GLY A 412 18.38 -11.06 8.94
N GLY A 413 17.87 -11.27 10.16
CA GLY A 413 18.67 -11.56 11.35
C GLY A 413 19.18 -10.32 12.09
N ILE A 414 19.69 -10.52 13.31
CA ILE A 414 20.31 -9.46 14.14
C ILE A 414 21.75 -9.29 13.70
N ARG A 415 22.10 -8.11 13.18
CA ARG A 415 23.41 -7.83 12.57
C ARG A 415 23.81 -6.36 12.75
N ALA A 416 25.10 -6.07 12.61
CA ALA A 416 25.56 -4.69 12.52
C ALA A 416 25.25 -4.14 11.11
N GLU A 417 24.53 -3.02 11.07
CA GLU A 417 23.89 -2.54 9.85
C GLU A 417 23.53 -1.05 9.99
N TYR A 418 23.34 -0.35 8.88
CA TYR A 418 23.16 1.12 8.86
C TYR A 418 21.69 1.57 8.93
N THR A 419 20.71 0.73 8.59
CA THR A 419 19.29 1.11 8.56
C THR A 419 18.79 1.56 9.95
N THR A 420 19.18 0.86 11.02
CA THR A 420 18.87 1.28 12.40
C THR A 420 19.55 2.59 12.75
N VAL A 421 20.83 2.73 12.43
CA VAL A 421 21.60 3.96 12.72
C VAL A 421 20.93 5.16 12.09
N LEU A 422 20.58 5.06 10.81
CA LEU A 422 19.94 6.12 10.05
C LEU A 422 18.61 6.53 10.68
N TRP A 423 17.72 5.58 11.02
CA TRP A 423 16.44 5.92 11.63
C TRP A 423 16.53 6.44 13.07
N MET A 424 17.48 5.94 13.86
CA MET A 424 17.76 6.50 15.18
C MET A 424 18.19 7.96 15.06
N MET A 425 19.06 8.27 14.11
CA MET A 425 19.52 9.64 13.88
C MET A 425 18.40 10.55 13.36
N VAL A 426 17.52 10.06 12.47
CA VAL A 426 16.33 10.81 12.04
C VAL A 426 15.44 11.15 13.25
N GLY A 427 15.18 10.19 14.13
CA GLY A 427 14.42 10.42 15.35
C GLY A 427 15.05 11.44 16.30
N VAL A 428 16.35 11.30 16.58
CA VAL A 428 17.11 12.23 17.43
C VAL A 428 17.11 13.64 16.84
N GLN A 429 17.32 13.78 15.53
CA GLN A 429 17.28 15.08 14.85
C GLN A 429 15.88 15.73 14.95
N ALA A 430 14.81 14.94 14.77
CA ALA A 430 13.45 15.43 14.91
C ALA A 430 13.18 15.98 16.32
N VAL A 431 13.66 15.28 17.37
CA VAL A 431 13.53 15.76 18.76
C VAL A 431 14.37 17.03 18.99
N ALA A 432 15.57 17.11 18.43
CA ALA A 432 16.39 18.32 18.56
C ALA A 432 15.72 19.56 17.93
N ARG A 433 15.12 19.40 16.74
CA ARG A 433 14.34 20.46 16.09
C ARG A 433 13.08 20.81 16.91
N ALA A 434 12.41 19.82 17.48
CA ALA A 434 11.30 20.03 18.39
C ALA A 434 11.69 20.84 19.64
N ALA A 435 12.85 20.57 20.26
CA ALA A 435 13.36 21.35 21.39
C ALA A 435 13.48 22.85 21.05
N ILE A 436 14.07 23.17 19.88
CA ILE A 436 14.20 24.54 19.39
C ILE A 436 12.83 25.19 19.25
N ARG A 437 11.87 24.49 18.62
CA ARG A 437 10.49 24.99 18.44
C ARG A 437 9.78 25.23 19.77
N LEU A 438 10.07 24.45 20.79
CA LEU A 438 9.50 24.60 22.13
C LEU A 438 10.20 25.68 22.98
N GLY A 439 11.33 26.22 22.53
CA GLY A 439 12.16 27.16 23.29
C GLY A 439 13.03 26.51 24.36
N LEU A 440 13.30 25.21 24.24
CA LEU A 440 14.12 24.41 25.16
C LEU A 440 15.58 24.41 24.71
N THR A 441 16.22 25.58 24.66
CA THR A 441 17.53 25.77 24.02
C THR A 441 18.64 24.88 24.60
N ASP A 442 18.75 24.79 25.93
CA ASP A 442 19.80 23.97 26.58
C ASP A 442 19.66 22.49 26.23
N GLU A 443 18.42 21.98 26.20
CA GLU A 443 18.14 20.59 25.81
C GLU A 443 18.37 20.38 24.30
N ALA A 444 18.04 21.38 23.46
CA ALA A 444 18.34 21.34 22.03
C ALA A 444 19.85 21.20 21.79
N ASP A 445 20.66 21.99 22.49
CA ASP A 445 22.12 21.97 22.38
C ASP A 445 22.71 20.63 22.85
N GLU A 446 22.21 20.06 23.96
CA GLU A 446 22.62 18.73 24.45
C GLU A 446 22.31 17.62 23.42
N ILE A 447 21.09 17.62 22.87
CA ILE A 447 20.65 16.60 21.90
C ILE A 447 21.42 16.78 20.58
N ASN A 448 21.64 18.03 20.13
CA ASN A 448 22.43 18.33 18.94
C ASN A 448 23.90 17.90 19.08
N ALA A 449 24.50 18.07 20.27
CA ALA A 449 25.86 17.59 20.53
C ALA A 449 25.93 16.06 20.40
N PHE A 450 24.94 15.34 20.94
CA PHE A 450 24.85 13.88 20.78
C PHE A 450 24.61 13.47 19.31
N PHE A 451 23.70 14.14 18.60
CA PHE A 451 23.47 13.92 17.17
C PHE A 451 24.76 14.12 16.37
N THR A 452 25.50 15.20 16.63
CA THR A 452 26.77 15.50 15.97
C THR A 452 27.80 14.40 16.22
N LYS A 453 27.89 13.89 17.45
CA LYS A 453 28.76 12.75 17.79
C LYS A 453 28.42 11.51 16.97
N LEU A 454 27.13 11.13 16.90
CA LEU A 454 26.67 10.00 16.10
C LEU A 454 26.90 10.22 14.60
N TYR A 455 26.68 11.44 14.10
CA TYR A 455 26.90 11.78 12.70
C TYR A 455 28.38 11.69 12.31
N THR A 456 29.29 12.17 13.15
CA THR A 456 30.73 11.98 12.93
C THR A 456 31.10 10.51 12.87
N ALA A 457 30.63 9.69 13.81
CA ALA A 457 30.87 8.25 13.79
C ALA A 457 30.29 7.60 12.50
N LEU A 458 29.06 7.96 12.11
CA LEU A 458 28.46 7.49 10.85
C LEU A 458 29.37 7.80 9.65
N ARG A 459 29.94 9.01 9.58
CA ARG A 459 30.81 9.44 8.47
C ARG A 459 32.11 8.64 8.42
N GLU A 460 32.76 8.44 9.57
CA GLU A 460 33.97 7.62 9.68
C GLU A 460 33.71 6.16 9.26
N HIS A 461 32.61 5.59 9.74
CA HIS A 461 32.20 4.24 9.38
C HIS A 461 31.84 4.13 7.89
N ALA A 462 31.11 5.09 7.33
CA ALA A 462 30.73 5.10 5.93
C ALA A 462 31.97 5.19 5.02
N GLU A 463 32.94 6.06 5.32
CA GLU A 463 34.19 6.17 4.57
C GLU A 463 34.97 4.85 4.54
N ARG A 464 35.04 4.15 5.68
CA ARG A 464 35.67 2.83 5.80
C ARG A 464 34.91 1.73 5.04
N ASP A 465 33.60 1.77 5.08
CA ASP A 465 32.73 0.66 4.67
C ASP A 465 32.28 0.75 3.21
N GLN A 466 32.43 1.91 2.55
CA GLN A 466 32.11 2.08 1.14
C GLN A 466 32.79 1.02 0.25
N ARG A 467 32.09 0.64 -0.81
CA ARG A 467 32.52 -0.36 -1.80
C ARG A 467 32.35 0.19 -3.20
N VAL A 468 33.02 -0.47 -4.16
CA VAL A 468 32.94 -0.15 -5.58
C VAL A 468 32.43 -1.39 -6.30
N ARG A 469 31.37 -1.23 -7.08
CA ARG A 469 30.84 -2.28 -7.96
C ARG A 469 31.80 -2.52 -9.15
N ALA A 470 31.61 -3.64 -9.85
CA ALA A 470 32.42 -3.97 -11.02
C ALA A 470 32.30 -2.95 -12.17
N ASP A 471 31.19 -2.22 -12.24
CA ASP A 471 30.93 -1.13 -13.19
C ASP A 471 31.51 0.23 -12.74
N GLY A 472 32.20 0.28 -11.59
CA GLY A 472 32.84 1.50 -11.07
C GLY A 472 31.93 2.34 -10.15
N VAL A 473 30.67 1.96 -9.96
CA VAL A 473 29.75 2.70 -9.08
C VAL A 473 30.10 2.51 -7.61
N ARG A 474 30.32 3.62 -6.90
CA ARG A 474 30.55 3.63 -5.45
C ARG A 474 29.22 3.50 -4.70
N PHE A 475 29.22 2.78 -3.59
CA PHE A 475 28.04 2.67 -2.73
C PHE A 475 28.41 2.36 -1.28
N LEU A 476 27.50 2.68 -0.37
CA LEU A 476 27.55 2.24 1.03
C LEU A 476 26.62 1.03 1.20
N PRO A 477 27.14 -0.19 1.45
CA PRO A 477 26.29 -1.34 1.77
C PRO A 477 25.57 -1.11 3.10
N MET A 478 24.26 -1.35 3.15
CA MET A 478 23.50 -1.21 4.40
C MET A 478 23.85 -2.28 5.44
N LEU A 479 24.28 -3.46 4.99
CA LEU A 479 24.92 -4.45 5.86
C LEU A 479 26.40 -4.09 6.06
N LYS A 480 26.83 -3.90 7.31
CA LYS A 480 28.23 -3.51 7.57
C LYS A 480 29.18 -4.66 7.21
N PRO A 481 30.33 -4.36 6.56
CA PRO A 481 31.38 -5.35 6.34
C PRO A 481 31.73 -6.12 7.62
N GLY A 482 31.87 -7.44 7.51
CA GLY A 482 32.07 -8.33 8.66
C GLY A 482 30.78 -8.92 9.25
N SER A 483 29.60 -8.50 8.78
CA SER A 483 28.29 -8.98 9.28
C SER A 483 27.67 -10.11 8.45
N GLY A 484 28.53 -10.90 7.79
CA GLY A 484 28.13 -11.96 6.86
C GLY A 484 27.70 -11.44 5.47
N ALA A 485 27.38 -12.37 4.56
CA ALA A 485 27.01 -12.05 3.18
C ALA A 485 25.63 -12.60 2.75
N HIS A 486 25.07 -13.57 3.49
CA HIS A 486 23.77 -14.15 3.15
C HIS A 486 22.65 -13.16 3.50
N HIS A 487 21.65 -13.03 2.62
CA HIS A 487 20.53 -12.10 2.72
C HIS A 487 19.67 -12.32 4.00
N TRP A 488 19.31 -13.57 4.28
CA TRP A 488 18.48 -13.96 5.43
C TRP A 488 19.23 -14.45 6.67
N ILE A 489 20.28 -15.26 6.51
CA ILE A 489 20.89 -16.02 7.60
C ILE A 489 22.19 -15.35 8.05
N HIS A 490 22.21 -14.79 9.27
CA HIS A 490 23.37 -14.03 9.77
C HIS A 490 24.65 -14.84 9.94
N ASN A 491 24.55 -16.08 10.39
CA ASN A 491 25.66 -17.00 10.63
C ASN A 491 25.64 -18.13 9.59
N PHE A 492 25.42 -17.78 8.32
CA PHE A 492 25.35 -18.78 7.26
C PHE A 492 26.70 -19.51 7.13
N PRO A 493 26.70 -20.86 7.16
CA PRO A 493 27.93 -21.62 7.01
C PRO A 493 28.39 -21.62 5.55
N GLY A 494 29.58 -21.07 5.29
CA GLY A 494 30.18 -21.03 3.95
C GLY A 494 29.73 -19.84 3.12
N ASP A 495 29.98 -19.92 1.82
CA ASP A 495 29.64 -18.84 0.88
C ASP A 495 28.19 -19.00 0.39
N PRO A 496 27.32 -17.98 0.53
CA PRO A 496 25.96 -18.03 0.01
C PRO A 496 25.99 -18.08 -1.52
N LEU A 497 24.96 -18.68 -2.13
CA LEU A 497 24.81 -18.64 -3.58
C LEU A 497 24.62 -17.20 -4.05
N PRO A 498 24.96 -16.85 -5.31
CA PRO A 498 24.85 -15.47 -5.79
C PRO A 498 23.47 -14.84 -5.58
N TRP A 499 22.40 -15.61 -5.74
CA TRP A 499 21.00 -15.19 -5.51
C TRP A 499 20.54 -15.30 -4.05
N GLU A 500 21.44 -15.63 -3.12
CA GLU A 500 21.20 -15.62 -1.67
C GLU A 500 22.05 -14.55 -0.98
N GLN A 501 22.88 -13.84 -1.74
CA GLN A 501 23.75 -12.79 -1.23
C GLN A 501 23.00 -11.46 -1.10
N VAL A 502 23.43 -10.66 -0.13
CA VAL A 502 23.10 -9.24 -0.06
C VAL A 502 23.71 -8.53 -1.28
N ASN A 503 22.93 -7.69 -1.94
CA ASN A 503 23.38 -6.93 -3.11
C ASN A 503 23.50 -5.43 -2.75
N PRO A 504 24.09 -4.59 -3.64
CA PRO A 504 24.29 -3.16 -3.36
C PRO A 504 23.01 -2.36 -3.04
N GLY A 505 21.86 -2.74 -3.61
CA GLY A 505 20.58 -2.08 -3.39
C GLY A 505 19.84 -2.54 -2.13
N THR A 506 20.23 -3.68 -1.55
CA THR A 506 19.53 -4.29 -0.42
C THR A 506 19.48 -3.36 0.80
N GLY A 507 18.28 -3.13 1.33
CA GLY A 507 18.07 -2.33 2.54
C GLY A 507 18.21 -0.82 2.36
N THR A 508 18.46 -0.33 1.14
CA THR A 508 18.73 1.10 0.88
C THR A 508 17.53 2.02 1.08
N TRP A 509 16.34 1.46 1.31
CA TRP A 509 15.14 2.18 1.74
C TRP A 509 15.39 3.10 2.94
N ALA A 510 16.22 2.68 3.90
CA ALA A 510 16.51 3.49 5.08
C ALA A 510 17.44 4.66 4.77
N PHE A 511 18.35 4.50 3.81
CA PHE A 511 19.16 5.60 3.29
C PHE A 511 18.29 6.62 2.56
N ALA A 512 17.35 6.16 1.73
CA ALA A 512 16.37 7.03 1.09
C ALA A 512 15.53 7.79 2.14
N HIS A 513 15.08 7.12 3.21
CA HIS A 513 14.36 7.80 4.30
C HIS A 513 15.21 8.76 5.12
N ALA A 514 16.50 8.49 5.29
CA ALA A 514 17.43 9.44 5.90
C ALA A 514 17.64 10.70 5.05
N VAL A 515 17.53 10.60 3.72
CA VAL A 515 17.49 11.76 2.82
C VAL A 515 16.16 12.49 2.95
N TYR A 516 15.04 11.78 2.79
CA TYR A 516 13.70 12.34 2.99
C TYR A 516 12.73 11.26 3.51
N PRO A 517 12.02 11.50 4.63
CA PRO A 517 11.83 12.78 5.31
C PRO A 517 12.96 13.19 6.27
N GLY A 518 13.99 12.36 6.42
CA GLY A 518 15.03 12.51 7.44
C GLY A 518 15.94 13.72 7.31
N GLN A 519 16.23 14.18 6.10
CA GLN A 519 17.08 15.35 5.81
C GLN A 519 18.43 15.34 6.56
N LEU A 520 19.06 14.17 6.66
CA LEU A 520 20.36 13.99 7.32
C LEU A 520 21.54 14.45 6.44
N PHE A 521 21.34 14.51 5.13
CA PHE A 521 22.37 14.83 4.14
C PHE A 521 22.02 16.10 3.39
N ALA A 522 23.01 16.93 3.07
CA ALA A 522 22.82 18.03 2.13
C ALA A 522 22.61 17.46 0.71
N PRO A 523 21.88 18.16 -0.19
CA PRO A 523 21.65 17.68 -1.56
C PRO A 523 22.94 17.36 -2.33
N ASP A 524 24.04 18.06 -2.06
CA ASP A 524 25.35 17.89 -2.67
C ASP A 524 26.31 16.98 -1.88
N ASP A 525 25.82 16.28 -0.85
CA ASP A 525 26.65 15.34 -0.07
C ASP A 525 27.19 14.20 -0.96
N PRO A 526 28.50 13.89 -0.94
CA PRO A 526 29.08 12.85 -1.76
C PRO A 526 28.45 11.45 -1.59
N LEU A 527 28.03 11.06 -0.37
CA LEU A 527 27.37 9.78 -0.15
C LEU A 527 25.99 9.74 -0.83
N LEU A 528 25.28 10.88 -0.81
CA LEU A 528 24.00 11.00 -1.49
C LEU A 528 24.16 10.98 -3.02
N GLN A 529 25.20 11.62 -3.55
CA GLN A 529 25.50 11.59 -4.98
C GLN A 529 25.90 10.18 -5.45
N ASP A 530 26.74 9.48 -4.70
CA ASP A 530 27.06 8.06 -4.93
C ASP A 530 25.78 7.19 -4.90
N PHE A 531 24.88 7.46 -3.94
CA PHE A 531 23.61 6.76 -3.86
C PHE A 531 22.69 7.03 -5.06
N CYS A 532 22.58 8.27 -5.53
CA CYS A 532 21.84 8.62 -6.74
C CYS A 532 22.39 7.87 -7.96
N GLN A 533 23.73 7.81 -8.09
CA GLN A 533 24.36 7.04 -9.17
C GLN A 533 24.04 5.54 -9.06
N LEU A 534 24.00 4.97 -7.86
CA LEU A 534 23.55 3.59 -7.67
C LEU A 534 22.11 3.38 -8.12
N LEU A 535 21.19 4.29 -7.77
CA LEU A 535 19.78 4.18 -8.16
C LEU A 535 19.60 4.24 -9.68
N ASP A 536 20.32 5.14 -10.37
CA ASP A 536 20.33 5.24 -11.84
C ASP A 536 20.86 3.97 -12.54
N HIS A 537 21.58 3.10 -11.84
CA HIS A 537 22.07 1.82 -12.36
C HIS A 537 21.16 0.63 -12.00
N LEU A 538 20.20 0.83 -11.09
CA LEU A 538 19.32 -0.23 -10.60
C LEU A 538 17.93 -0.17 -11.24
N ASP A 539 17.55 0.93 -11.90
CA ASP A 539 16.20 1.18 -12.39
C ASP A 539 16.00 0.95 -13.90
N ASP A 540 17.01 0.45 -14.60
CA ASP A 540 17.02 0.27 -16.07
C ASP A 540 15.92 -0.66 -16.62
N ALA A 541 15.51 -1.69 -15.86
CA ALA A 541 14.67 -2.77 -16.40
C ALA A 541 13.18 -2.39 -16.51
N GLU A 542 12.60 -1.86 -15.43
CA GLU A 542 11.15 -1.57 -15.33
C GLU A 542 10.86 -0.14 -14.85
N GLY A 543 11.89 0.71 -14.80
CA GLY A 543 11.80 2.14 -14.46
C GLY A 543 11.84 2.45 -12.97
N ILE A 544 12.08 1.46 -12.11
CA ILE A 544 12.30 1.61 -10.67
C ILE A 544 13.41 0.67 -10.17
N PRO A 545 14.16 1.02 -9.11
CA PRO A 545 15.29 0.24 -8.62
C PRO A 545 14.94 -1.19 -8.23
N ALA A 546 15.66 -2.15 -8.81
CA ALA A 546 15.52 -3.57 -8.52
C ALA A 546 16.38 -4.03 -7.33
N ALA A 547 16.00 -5.17 -6.76
CA ALA A 547 16.70 -5.95 -5.74
C ALA A 547 16.98 -5.21 -4.43
N THR A 548 16.10 -4.27 -4.07
CA THR A 548 16.27 -3.42 -2.87
C THR A 548 15.64 -4.01 -1.60
N GLY A 549 14.74 -4.98 -1.74
CA GLY A 549 13.98 -5.61 -0.65
C GLY A 549 14.51 -6.99 -0.26
N TRP A 550 13.59 -7.90 0.04
CA TRP A 550 13.77 -9.28 0.50
C TRP A 550 14.08 -10.31 -0.59
N LEU A 551 13.82 -9.95 -1.85
CA LEU A 551 14.09 -10.79 -3.02
C LEU A 551 15.38 -10.27 -3.70
N PRO A 552 16.54 -10.91 -3.46
CA PRO A 552 17.84 -10.38 -3.89
C PRO A 552 18.14 -10.51 -5.38
N PHE A 553 17.31 -11.23 -6.15
CA PHE A 553 17.58 -11.57 -7.55
C PHE A 553 16.40 -11.16 -8.42
N GLU A 554 16.67 -10.23 -9.36
CA GLU A 554 15.74 -9.78 -10.41
C GLU A 554 14.28 -9.65 -9.94
N ALA A 555 14.11 -8.90 -8.85
CA ALA A 555 12.84 -8.62 -8.21
C ALA A 555 12.79 -7.15 -7.79
N LEU A 556 11.59 -6.64 -7.54
CA LEU A 556 11.36 -5.26 -7.14
C LEU A 556 10.45 -5.17 -5.94
N TRP A 557 10.79 -4.19 -5.09
CA TRP A 557 9.96 -3.74 -4.00
C TRP A 557 9.19 -2.52 -4.48
N SER A 558 8.00 -2.73 -5.03
CA SER A 558 7.34 -1.77 -5.93
C SER A 558 7.21 -0.36 -5.37
N TYR A 559 6.85 -0.23 -4.09
CA TYR A 559 6.66 1.06 -3.44
C TYR A 559 7.95 1.75 -3.00
N ALA A 560 9.11 1.07 -3.07
CA ALA A 560 10.39 1.73 -2.90
C ALA A 560 10.63 2.80 -3.97
N ALA A 561 9.92 2.73 -5.11
CA ALA A 561 9.82 3.80 -6.09
C ALA A 561 9.51 5.15 -5.44
N SER A 562 8.60 5.21 -4.47
CA SER A 562 8.31 6.45 -3.74
C SER A 562 9.50 6.93 -2.93
N PHE A 563 10.17 6.04 -2.18
CA PHE A 563 11.33 6.41 -1.36
C PHE A 563 12.40 7.10 -2.21
N TYR A 564 12.70 6.51 -3.36
CA TYR A 564 13.72 7.00 -4.26
C TYR A 564 13.25 8.20 -5.11
N ALA A 565 11.96 8.31 -5.42
CA ALA A 565 11.42 9.51 -6.05
C ALA A 565 11.56 10.74 -5.14
N HIS A 566 11.39 10.57 -3.82
CA HIS A 566 11.65 11.63 -2.86
C HIS A 566 13.14 12.01 -2.80
N VAL A 567 14.05 11.05 -2.94
CA VAL A 567 15.50 11.33 -3.09
C VAL A 567 15.74 12.19 -4.33
N TRP A 568 15.16 11.81 -5.47
CA TRP A 568 15.29 12.58 -6.71
C TRP A 568 14.75 14.01 -6.59
N LEU A 569 13.58 14.20 -5.96
CA LEU A 569 13.07 15.54 -5.65
C LEU A 569 14.02 16.32 -4.75
N TYR A 570 14.57 15.66 -3.73
CA TYR A 570 15.50 16.29 -2.79
C TYR A 570 16.78 16.79 -3.48
N VAL A 571 17.32 16.06 -4.46
CA VAL A 571 18.52 16.47 -5.22
C VAL A 571 18.20 17.32 -6.46
N GLY A 572 16.95 17.74 -6.66
CA GLY A 572 16.58 18.62 -7.77
C GLY A 572 16.45 17.92 -9.13
N ARG A 573 16.04 16.65 -9.13
CA ARG A 573 15.77 15.82 -10.31
C ARG A 573 14.29 15.41 -10.39
N PRO A 574 13.37 16.39 -10.54
CA PRO A 574 11.94 16.10 -10.57
C PRO A 574 11.53 15.24 -11.79
N ASP A 575 12.30 15.27 -12.87
CA ASP A 575 12.11 14.42 -14.05
C ASP A 575 12.10 12.93 -13.67
N LYS A 576 13.11 12.49 -12.91
CA LYS A 576 13.22 11.10 -12.43
C LYS A 576 12.11 10.75 -11.44
N ALA A 577 11.74 11.68 -10.56
CA ALA A 577 10.65 11.47 -9.61
C ALA A 577 9.29 11.24 -10.31
N VAL A 578 9.02 12.00 -11.39
CA VAL A 578 7.83 11.81 -12.22
C VAL A 578 7.88 10.48 -12.97
N ASP A 579 9.04 10.08 -13.51
CA ASP A 579 9.19 8.77 -14.14
C ASP A 579 8.86 7.63 -13.15
N TYR A 580 9.36 7.74 -11.92
CA TYR A 580 9.10 6.75 -10.86
C TYR A 580 7.63 6.69 -10.45
N LEU A 581 6.91 7.81 -10.45
CA LEU A 581 5.46 7.81 -10.17
C LEU A 581 4.70 6.89 -11.14
N TYR A 582 4.94 7.06 -12.45
CA TYR A 582 4.23 6.27 -13.45
C TYR A 582 4.72 4.82 -13.49
N ALA A 583 6.02 4.58 -13.33
CA ALA A 583 6.53 3.23 -13.18
C ALA A 583 5.92 2.54 -11.97
N PHE A 584 5.83 3.21 -10.81
CA PHE A 584 5.18 2.68 -9.62
C PHE A 584 3.70 2.33 -9.85
N ALA A 585 2.93 3.21 -10.49
CA ALA A 585 1.54 2.93 -10.87
C ALA A 585 1.41 1.69 -11.75
N ASN A 586 2.35 1.49 -12.68
CA ASN A 586 2.34 0.38 -13.63
C ASN A 586 2.72 -0.98 -13.03
N HIS A 587 3.15 -1.03 -11.77
CA HIS A 587 3.34 -2.26 -11.00
C HIS A 587 2.10 -2.65 -10.16
N ALA A 588 1.06 -1.83 -10.15
CA ALA A 588 -0.20 -2.21 -9.53
C ALA A 588 -0.90 -3.28 -10.37
N SER A 589 -1.72 -4.13 -9.75
CA SER A 589 -2.71 -4.91 -10.50
C SER A 589 -3.75 -3.99 -11.16
N PRO A 590 -4.48 -4.47 -12.18
CA PRO A 590 -5.62 -3.72 -12.75
C PRO A 590 -6.73 -3.36 -11.73
N THR A 591 -6.78 -4.05 -10.60
CA THR A 591 -7.65 -3.73 -9.45
C THR A 591 -7.08 -2.65 -8.51
N ARG A 592 -5.94 -2.05 -8.89
CA ARG A 592 -5.23 -0.94 -8.24
C ARG A 592 -4.72 -1.29 -6.84
N VAL A 593 -4.09 -2.45 -6.72
CA VAL A 593 -3.42 -2.92 -5.50
C VAL A 593 -2.03 -3.46 -5.82
N TRP A 594 -1.10 -3.38 -4.86
CA TRP A 594 0.27 -3.88 -5.02
C TRP A 594 0.53 -5.10 -4.15
N ARG A 595 1.41 -5.98 -4.65
CA ARG A 595 2.18 -6.91 -3.85
C ARG A 595 3.29 -6.14 -3.13
N GLU A 596 3.74 -6.61 -1.97
CA GLU A 596 4.95 -6.06 -1.35
C GLU A 596 6.13 -6.16 -2.32
N GLU A 597 6.57 -7.38 -2.63
CA GLU A 597 7.69 -7.60 -3.53
C GLU A 597 7.40 -8.73 -4.52
N GLN A 598 7.87 -8.56 -5.76
CA GLN A 598 7.64 -9.45 -6.88
C GLN A 598 8.86 -9.54 -7.80
N SER A 599 9.03 -10.63 -8.54
CA SER A 599 9.98 -10.71 -9.64
C SER A 599 9.71 -9.66 -10.73
N LEU A 600 10.75 -9.23 -11.45
CA LEU A 600 10.58 -8.46 -12.69
C LEU A 600 9.80 -9.31 -13.71
N ALA A 601 8.94 -8.66 -14.51
CA ALA A 601 8.06 -9.31 -15.47
C ALA A 601 8.82 -10.12 -16.54
N ALA A 602 9.99 -9.64 -16.97
CA ALA A 602 10.77 -10.29 -18.03
C ALA A 602 11.46 -11.60 -17.60
N VAL A 603 11.56 -11.86 -16.29
CA VAL A 603 12.38 -12.94 -15.72
C VAL A 603 11.65 -14.28 -15.78
N GLY A 604 10.32 -14.27 -15.83
CA GLY A 604 9.49 -15.48 -15.81
C GLY A 604 9.52 -16.25 -14.48
N LEU A 605 10.20 -15.72 -13.45
CA LEU A 605 10.12 -16.20 -12.08
C LEU A 605 8.87 -15.63 -11.41
N ASP A 606 8.27 -16.42 -10.51
CA ASP A 606 7.09 -16.04 -9.72
C ASP A 606 7.49 -15.93 -8.25
N GLN A 607 8.59 -15.23 -7.95
CA GLN A 607 8.99 -14.97 -6.57
C GLN A 607 8.10 -13.88 -6.01
N GLN A 608 7.54 -14.15 -4.83
CA GLN A 608 6.66 -13.23 -4.13
C GLN A 608 6.93 -13.36 -2.64
N ILE A 609 6.87 -12.23 -1.94
CA ILE A 609 6.89 -12.20 -0.50
C ILE A 609 5.97 -11.09 -0.01
N GLY A 610 5.43 -11.29 1.19
CA GLY A 610 4.63 -10.29 1.88
C GLY A 610 3.15 -10.22 1.47
N ASP A 611 2.51 -9.12 1.86
CA ASP A 611 1.06 -8.95 1.67
C ASP A 611 0.65 -8.60 0.24
N MET A 612 -0.63 -8.86 -0.04
CA MET A 612 -1.37 -8.22 -1.13
C MET A 612 -2.87 -8.15 -0.78
N PRO A 613 -3.52 -6.99 -0.87
CA PRO A 613 -2.90 -5.67 -1.03
C PRO A 613 -1.91 -5.35 0.10
N HIS A 614 -0.75 -4.79 -0.24
CA HIS A 614 0.20 -4.23 0.71
C HIS A 614 0.09 -2.71 0.71
N ASN A 615 -0.52 -2.14 1.74
CA ASN A 615 -0.96 -0.75 1.77
C ASN A 615 0.10 0.27 2.19
N TRP A 616 1.31 -0.16 2.56
CA TRP A 616 2.44 0.78 2.56
C TRP A 616 2.62 1.37 1.16
N ALA A 617 2.41 0.57 0.10
CA ALA A 617 2.36 1.07 -1.27
C ALA A 617 1.29 2.16 -1.47
N SER A 618 0.08 1.93 -0.96
CA SER A 618 -1.02 2.90 -1.03
C SER A 618 -0.67 4.21 -0.31
N ALA A 619 -0.07 4.13 0.87
CA ALA A 619 0.37 5.30 1.64
C ALA A 619 1.46 6.07 0.88
N GLU A 620 2.46 5.37 0.35
CA GLU A 620 3.55 5.96 -0.43
C GLU A 620 3.08 6.60 -1.73
N PHE A 621 2.11 6.03 -2.44
CA PHE A 621 1.57 6.62 -3.66
C PHE A 621 0.89 7.97 -3.36
N ILE A 622 0.10 8.04 -2.28
CA ILE A 622 -0.52 9.30 -1.81
C ILE A 622 0.57 10.31 -1.43
N ARG A 623 1.59 9.88 -0.67
CA ARG A 623 2.70 10.74 -0.26
C ARG A 623 3.47 11.30 -1.46
N LEU A 624 3.82 10.46 -2.43
CA LEU A 624 4.56 10.87 -3.61
C LEU A 624 3.78 11.89 -4.44
N VAL A 625 2.51 11.62 -4.76
CA VAL A 625 1.69 12.58 -5.53
C VAL A 625 1.56 13.91 -4.79
N ARG A 626 1.32 13.88 -3.47
CA ARG A 626 1.31 15.10 -2.65
C ARG A 626 2.65 15.82 -2.74
N ASN A 627 3.76 15.10 -2.61
CA ASN A 627 5.12 15.66 -2.54
C ASN A 627 5.67 16.15 -3.89
N LEU A 628 5.12 15.70 -5.02
CA LEU A 628 5.36 16.32 -6.33
C LEU A 628 4.74 17.72 -6.43
N LEU A 629 3.69 18.01 -5.66
CA LEU A 629 2.98 19.29 -5.65
C LEU A 629 3.37 20.19 -4.47
N VAL A 630 3.67 19.62 -3.31
CA VAL A 630 4.00 20.32 -2.06
C VAL A 630 5.09 19.54 -1.35
N PHE A 631 6.33 20.03 -1.37
CA PHE A 631 7.50 19.35 -0.78
C PHE A 631 8.11 20.20 0.32
N GLU A 632 8.46 19.58 1.45
CA GLU A 632 8.93 20.28 2.65
C GLU A 632 10.42 20.04 2.88
N ARG A 633 11.21 21.09 2.99
CA ARG A 633 12.67 20.99 3.16
C ARG A 633 13.15 21.99 4.22
N GLY A 634 13.30 21.51 5.46
CA GLY A 634 13.52 22.37 6.62
C GLY A 634 12.45 23.46 6.69
N ASP A 635 12.89 24.72 6.67
CA ASP A 635 12.01 25.90 6.70
C ASP A 635 11.58 26.39 5.31
N VAL A 636 11.88 25.60 4.26
CA VAL A 636 11.51 25.89 2.87
C VAL A 636 10.36 24.99 2.43
N LEU A 637 9.30 25.62 1.94
CA LEU A 637 8.17 24.95 1.31
C LEU A 637 8.28 25.09 -0.21
N GLU A 638 8.46 23.98 -0.92
CA GLU A 638 8.51 23.97 -2.38
C GLU A 638 7.16 23.58 -2.97
N LEU A 639 6.64 24.41 -3.86
CA LEU A 639 5.36 24.20 -4.54
C LEU A 639 5.59 23.87 -6.00
N LEU A 640 4.90 22.83 -6.46
CA LEU A 640 4.99 22.23 -7.79
C LEU A 640 6.40 21.78 -8.21
N PRO A 641 7.28 21.31 -7.31
CA PRO A 641 8.66 20.95 -7.68
C PRO A 641 8.72 19.83 -8.72
N GLY A 642 7.71 18.94 -8.77
CA GLY A 642 7.63 17.82 -9.69
C GLY A 642 6.29 17.71 -10.40
N LEU A 643 5.62 18.83 -10.72
CA LEU A 643 4.36 18.81 -11.47
C LEU A 643 4.56 18.16 -12.86
N PRO A 644 3.93 17.00 -13.16
CA PRO A 644 4.02 16.39 -14.48
C PRO A 644 3.40 17.28 -15.56
N ALA A 645 4.01 17.31 -16.74
CA ALA A 645 3.49 18.06 -17.87
C ALA A 645 2.11 17.54 -18.31
N GLU A 646 1.88 16.24 -18.14
CA GLU A 646 0.64 15.52 -18.42
C GLU A 646 -0.54 16.03 -17.57
N TRP A 647 -0.29 16.73 -16.45
CA TRP A 647 -1.34 17.26 -15.57
C TRP A 647 -1.77 18.68 -15.94
N ILE A 648 -1.10 19.30 -16.91
CA ILE A 648 -1.47 20.61 -17.45
C ILE A 648 -2.39 20.37 -18.65
N VAL A 649 -3.68 20.24 -18.38
CA VAL A 649 -4.71 19.91 -19.37
C VAL A 649 -5.65 21.08 -19.57
N ALA A 650 -5.78 21.57 -20.81
CA ALA A 650 -6.67 22.66 -21.17
C ALA A 650 -8.13 22.39 -20.71
N GLY A 651 -8.76 23.41 -20.13
CA GLY A 651 -10.13 23.33 -19.62
C GLY A 651 -10.28 22.58 -18.29
N ARG A 652 -9.20 21.98 -17.75
CA ARG A 652 -9.20 21.29 -16.45
C ARG A 652 -8.40 22.08 -15.41
N ALA A 653 -8.76 21.91 -14.15
CA ALA A 653 -8.05 22.49 -13.02
C ALA A 653 -7.37 21.39 -12.20
N LEU A 654 -6.21 21.72 -11.65
CA LEU A 654 -5.55 20.97 -10.58
C LEU A 654 -5.81 21.69 -9.26
N SER A 655 -6.12 20.95 -8.21
CA SER A 655 -6.24 21.52 -6.87
C SER A 655 -5.84 20.53 -5.77
N ILE A 656 -5.32 21.07 -4.67
CA ILE A 656 -5.03 20.31 -3.45
C ILE A 656 -5.13 21.23 -2.23
N ALA A 657 -5.69 20.71 -1.13
CA ALA A 657 -5.48 21.26 0.20
C ALA A 657 -4.78 20.21 1.07
N THR A 658 -3.62 20.51 1.63
CA THR A 658 -2.81 19.54 2.38
C THR A 658 -2.12 20.18 3.58
N PRO A 659 -2.07 19.51 4.75
CA PRO A 659 -1.38 20.03 5.92
C PRO A 659 0.15 19.99 5.75
N THR A 660 0.81 20.96 6.37
CA THR A 660 2.28 21.06 6.53
C THR A 660 2.57 21.58 7.95
N PRO A 661 3.80 21.48 8.47
CA PRO A 661 4.23 22.14 9.72
C PRO A 661 4.02 23.65 9.73
N HIS A 662 3.91 24.28 8.56
CA HIS A 662 3.73 25.72 8.36
C HIS A 662 2.26 26.15 8.20
N GLY A 663 1.33 25.21 8.14
CA GLY A 663 -0.09 25.44 7.90
C GLY A 663 -0.64 24.55 6.80
N THR A 664 -1.93 24.67 6.53
CA THR A 664 -2.58 24.04 5.39
C THR A 664 -2.27 24.83 4.12
N VAL A 665 -1.66 24.16 3.14
CA VAL A 665 -1.43 24.72 1.81
C VAL A 665 -2.67 24.46 0.97
N HIS A 666 -3.26 25.52 0.44
CA HIS A 666 -4.27 25.50 -0.60
C HIS A 666 -3.61 25.90 -1.91
N LEU A 667 -3.61 25.00 -2.88
CA LEU A 667 -3.03 25.23 -4.20
C LEU A 667 -4.09 24.93 -5.26
N SER A 668 -4.23 25.83 -6.24
CA SER A 668 -5.06 25.61 -7.42
C SER A 668 -4.38 26.15 -8.67
N LEU A 669 -4.30 25.35 -9.72
CA LEU A 669 -3.88 25.73 -11.06
C LEU A 669 -5.06 25.56 -12.01
N THR A 670 -5.59 26.65 -12.52
CA THR A 670 -6.61 26.62 -13.59
C THR A 670 -5.93 26.75 -14.93
N VAL A 671 -6.26 25.90 -15.91
CA VAL A 671 -5.73 25.95 -17.27
C VAL A 671 -6.87 26.26 -18.24
N GLY A 672 -6.80 27.41 -18.91
CA GLY A 672 -7.77 27.83 -19.93
C GLY A 672 -7.65 27.06 -21.23
N GLU A 673 -8.67 27.16 -22.08
CA GLU A 673 -8.71 26.56 -23.43
C GLU A 673 -7.60 27.07 -24.35
N ASP A 674 -7.08 28.27 -24.09
CA ASP A 674 -5.95 28.87 -24.81
C ASP A 674 -4.58 28.40 -24.29
N ASN A 675 -4.56 27.40 -23.41
CA ASN A 675 -3.38 26.85 -22.75
C ASN A 675 -2.62 27.89 -21.90
N THR A 676 -3.31 28.92 -21.43
CA THR A 676 -2.82 29.82 -20.38
C THR A 676 -3.34 29.39 -19.02
N GLY A 677 -2.59 29.62 -17.95
CA GLY A 677 -3.03 29.23 -16.61
C GLY A 677 -2.84 30.30 -15.54
N ASP A 678 -3.63 30.18 -14.47
CA ASP A 678 -3.53 31.00 -13.26
C ASP A 678 -3.29 30.09 -12.05
N LEU A 679 -2.24 30.39 -11.30
CA LEU A 679 -1.85 29.65 -10.10
C LEU A 679 -2.23 30.45 -8.85
N HIS A 680 -3.00 29.84 -7.96
CA HIS A 680 -3.39 30.40 -6.67
C HIS A 680 -2.80 29.56 -5.54
N VAL A 681 -2.11 30.24 -4.62
CA VAL A 681 -1.49 29.65 -3.44
C VAL A 681 -1.93 30.43 -2.20
N LYS A 682 -2.45 29.71 -1.21
CA LYS A 682 -2.74 30.24 0.12
C LYS A 682 -2.21 29.28 1.16
N ILE A 683 -1.63 29.82 2.23
CA ILE A 683 -1.17 29.02 3.37
C ILE A 683 -1.92 29.52 4.60
N ASP A 684 -2.85 28.69 5.08
CA ASP A 684 -3.66 28.98 6.26
C ASP A 684 -3.08 28.23 7.47
N GLY A 685 -2.70 28.95 8.52
CA GLY A 685 -2.06 28.33 9.68
C GLY A 685 -1.92 29.28 10.85
N PRO A 686 -1.46 28.77 12.01
CA PRO A 686 -1.18 29.61 13.16
C PRO A 686 -0.10 30.65 12.82
N PRO A 687 -0.16 31.87 13.39
CA PRO A 687 0.88 32.88 13.17
C PRO A 687 2.26 32.33 13.56
N THR A 688 3.20 32.36 12.62
CA THR A 688 4.58 31.93 12.87
C THR A 688 5.43 33.14 13.30
N ALA A 689 6.38 32.91 14.21
CA ALA A 689 7.35 33.93 14.61
C ALA A 689 8.40 34.20 13.51
N GLN A 690 8.65 33.22 12.64
CA GLN A 690 9.57 33.29 11.51
C GLN A 690 8.79 33.27 10.20
N ALA A 691 9.29 34.02 9.21
CA ALA A 691 8.77 33.98 7.85
C ALA A 691 8.99 32.61 7.22
N ILE A 692 8.00 32.08 6.52
CA ILE A 692 8.09 30.84 5.75
C ILE A 692 8.71 31.18 4.40
N ARG A 693 9.77 30.48 4.01
CA ARG A 693 10.33 30.60 2.66
C ARG A 693 9.56 29.67 1.72
N VAL A 694 8.82 30.24 0.79
CA VAL A 694 8.05 29.48 -0.20
C VAL A 694 8.72 29.60 -1.55
N ARG A 695 9.02 28.45 -2.15
CA ARG A 695 9.66 28.33 -3.46
C ARG A 695 8.67 27.76 -4.45
N ILE A 696 8.25 28.54 -5.44
CA ILE A 696 7.21 28.16 -6.40
C ILE A 696 7.87 27.85 -7.74
N HIS A 697 7.85 26.58 -8.12
CA HIS A 697 8.35 26.11 -9.42
C HIS A 697 7.28 26.37 -10.48
N ARG A 698 7.69 26.98 -11.60
CA ARG A 698 6.74 27.28 -12.66
C ARG A 698 6.30 26.01 -13.39
N PRO A 699 4.97 25.79 -13.57
CA PRO A 699 4.46 24.71 -14.40
C PRO A 699 4.99 24.77 -15.82
N ARG A 700 5.40 23.64 -16.38
CA ARG A 700 5.93 23.53 -17.74
C ARG A 700 5.24 22.41 -18.51
N ALA A 701 4.64 22.78 -19.63
CA ALA A 701 4.16 21.85 -20.65
C ALA A 701 4.33 22.49 -22.04
N PRO A 702 4.43 21.69 -23.12
CA PRO A 702 4.50 22.22 -24.48
C PRO A 702 3.34 23.19 -24.78
N GLY A 703 3.69 24.43 -25.14
CA GLY A 703 2.72 25.47 -25.48
C GLY A 703 1.96 26.09 -24.31
N PHE A 704 2.21 25.69 -23.06
CA PHE A 704 1.56 26.26 -21.88
C PHE A 704 2.24 27.55 -21.43
N ARG A 705 1.45 28.53 -20.96
CA ARG A 705 1.96 29.76 -20.36
C ARG A 705 1.23 30.10 -19.05
N LEU A 706 1.99 30.20 -17.94
CA LEU A 706 1.46 30.76 -16.71
C LEU A 706 1.29 32.29 -16.86
N ARG A 707 0.05 32.77 -16.67
CA ARG A 707 -0.35 34.17 -16.82
C ARG A 707 -0.25 34.93 -15.51
N ALA A 708 -0.84 34.40 -14.44
CA ALA A 708 -0.86 35.02 -13.12
C ALA A 708 -0.45 34.02 -12.04
N LEU A 709 0.22 34.54 -11.02
CA LEU A 709 0.49 33.85 -9.76
C LEU A 709 -0.07 34.70 -8.62
N THR A 710 -1.00 34.14 -7.85
CA THR A 710 -1.55 34.79 -6.65
C THR A 710 -1.05 34.07 -5.41
N VAL A 711 -0.44 34.80 -4.48
CA VAL A 711 0.08 34.27 -3.21
C VAL A 711 -0.50 35.10 -2.07
N GLN A 712 -1.20 34.47 -1.12
CA GLN A 712 -1.85 35.17 0.01
C GLN A 712 -2.70 36.38 -0.44
N ASP A 713 -3.51 36.20 -1.47
CA ASP A 713 -4.36 37.22 -2.09
C ASP A 713 -3.63 38.36 -2.83
N GLU A 714 -2.29 38.33 -2.90
CA GLU A 714 -1.50 39.27 -3.70
C GLU A 714 -1.15 38.70 -5.08
N VAL A 715 -1.42 39.46 -6.13
CA VAL A 715 -1.14 39.07 -7.52
C VAL A 715 0.28 39.48 -7.91
N ILE A 716 1.09 38.49 -8.29
CA ILE A 716 2.42 38.65 -8.86
C ILE A 716 2.28 38.58 -10.39
N ASP A 717 2.50 39.70 -11.07
CA ASP A 717 2.49 39.77 -12.53
C ASP A 717 3.77 39.14 -13.12
N LEU A 718 3.61 37.95 -13.70
CA LEU A 718 4.69 37.18 -14.31
C LEU A 718 5.02 37.61 -15.75
N SER A 719 4.27 38.57 -16.31
CA SER A 719 4.49 39.09 -17.67
C SER A 719 5.60 40.14 -17.76
N ALA A 720 6.06 40.66 -16.62
CA ALA A 720 7.14 41.64 -16.54
C ALA A 720 8.47 41.05 -17.09
N PRO A 721 9.24 41.79 -17.91
CA PRO A 721 10.50 41.31 -18.49
C PRO A 721 11.53 40.83 -17.45
N SER A 722 11.50 41.38 -16.24
CA SER A 722 12.40 41.04 -15.14
C SER A 722 12.13 39.68 -14.48
N VAL A 723 10.93 39.11 -14.65
CA VAL A 723 10.52 37.83 -14.04
C VAL A 723 10.10 36.81 -15.10
N ARG A 724 10.07 37.21 -16.38
CA ARG A 724 9.59 36.39 -17.50
C ARG A 724 10.35 35.08 -17.65
N ASP A 725 11.66 35.09 -17.45
CA ASP A 725 12.54 33.93 -17.68
C ASP A 725 12.98 33.23 -16.37
N VAL A 726 12.32 33.53 -15.25
CA VAL A 726 12.63 32.92 -13.95
C VAL A 726 11.88 31.59 -13.81
N ASP A 727 12.59 30.51 -13.51
CA ASP A 727 12.00 29.17 -13.37
C ASP A 727 11.33 28.94 -12.01
N VAL A 728 11.79 29.69 -11.02
CA VAL A 728 11.46 29.51 -9.62
C VAL A 728 11.24 30.87 -8.96
N VAL A 729 10.06 31.07 -8.38
CA VAL A 729 9.72 32.30 -7.64
C VAL A 729 9.87 32.03 -6.14
N ASP A 730 10.80 32.73 -5.49
CA ASP A 730 10.94 32.69 -4.03
C ASP A 730 10.08 33.81 -3.39
N VAL A 731 9.25 33.46 -2.40
CA VAL A 731 8.38 34.37 -1.65
C VAL A 731 8.59 34.14 -0.15
N LEU A 732 8.51 35.19 0.65
CA LEU A 732 8.46 35.11 2.11
C LEU A 732 7.01 35.36 2.57
N ILE A 733 6.47 34.44 3.36
CA ILE A 733 5.11 34.53 3.89
C ILE A 733 5.16 34.58 5.42
N GLY A 734 4.56 35.61 6.02
CA GLY A 734 4.57 35.81 7.47
C GLY A 734 5.89 36.35 8.01
N GLY A 735 6.06 36.31 9.35
CA GLY A 735 7.11 37.03 10.07
C GLY A 735 6.66 38.41 10.55
N ARG A 736 7.06 38.81 11.76
CA ARG A 736 6.80 40.16 12.31
C ARG A 736 7.79 41.19 11.80
#